data_AF-A0A800FHZ5-F1
#
_entry.id   AF-A0A800FHZ5-F1
#
_cell.length_a   1.000
_cell.length_b   1.000
_cell.length_c   1.000
_cell.angle_alpha   90.00
_cell.angle_beta   90.00
_cell.angle_gamma   90.00
#
_symmetry.space_group_name_H-M   'P 1'
#
loop_
_entity.id
_entity.type
_entity.pdbx_description
1 polymer ?
#
loop_
_entity_poly.entity_id
_entity_poly.type
_entity_poly.pdbx_seq_one_letter_code
_entity_poly.pdbx_strand_id
1 'polypeptide(L)'
;GPGANGIRFDGGTSGAGNRRGDVHHLVTAGNHRGMRLKGDYHELYHVTTYDNWTLDIDLFSGKYKEPGELNQGFALDYTPGNQHSVLRNSLVESSLGCPTPDCWPYPSSENGGNNPGDAFYLLEKGIWFGTAFGSASLHKELTNPWQRSLTYPDSLYFDGYYRPDDRTQDYDFRPRKGSSLIDAGVVIPGINDGQDLQYNWPPSYLGQNRRFVGDAPDIGAYEYGDSVYWIPGYRYPHPSFPIPRNNAVDVIPDYSVVWNYPYKRDYSSTMASVTINGPGVNRSEIFRYPNNVMFQEFQPGGFYTWAVTVDGMSGGTWSFQVDNDIFPMNDRSIDTTLHEVIPLKNQKTLEVSENNIAFFRFDVPSTIDESWDIDFNLFVKEVENLIGGIVVYKHDHPDWGEKNDEMNIGMIDHALGIPLDTLLSLEEESVVSLDMSSIITESGKYSFALAPLNSNDHVTFHSYEAGGIRAQGYFTKRELWPSLSFTPSLDSVNIVLTMPQNDSTIVLRGTPGDSILFQWRLTHEMVYNVNSYILQIGLPYASNGGRSIDTLYIETEVNNNSVNISKDEILDMLVEAKVLQGEFEWDVTGILSTGEMVSIMSNSFSTVIDDKNYELTFPDEYRLYNNYPNPFNPVTTIAYDLKAWSIVNLQIFDIMGRKLMTLESSVKAPGHHYTMWNGKNSKGFQMASGIYFYRLTVENAITGKNAYTKVEKMMIVK
;
A
#
# COMPACT_ATOMS: atom_id res chain seq x y z
N GLY A 1 -17.54 -18.35 5.84
CA GLY A 1 -17.04 -18.81 7.15
C GLY A 1 -16.26 -20.09 6.97
N PRO A 2 -15.23 -20.38 7.81
CA PRO A 2 -14.42 -21.57 7.68
C PRO A 2 -15.29 -22.81 7.94
N GLY A 3 -15.64 -23.53 6.88
CA GLY A 3 -16.63 -24.62 6.90
C GLY A 3 -17.68 -24.55 5.77
N ALA A 4 -17.82 -23.41 5.10
CA ALA A 4 -18.65 -23.30 3.89
C ALA A 4 -17.89 -23.80 2.64
N ASN A 5 -18.62 -24.36 1.67
CA ASN A 5 -18.09 -24.52 0.31
C ASN A 5 -18.04 -23.13 -0.35
N GLY A 6 -17.02 -22.82 -1.15
CA GLY A 6 -16.91 -21.56 -1.86
C GLY A 6 -18.03 -21.39 -2.87
N ILE A 7 -18.04 -22.21 -3.94
CA ILE A 7 -19.15 -22.29 -4.89
C ILE A 7 -19.75 -23.69 -4.94
N ARG A 8 -21.08 -23.76 -5.04
CA ARG A 8 -21.77 -25.03 -5.25
C ARG A 8 -22.94 -24.90 -6.20
N PHE A 9 -22.90 -25.64 -7.30
CA PHE A 9 -24.06 -25.89 -8.15
C PHE A 9 -24.57 -27.29 -7.85
N ASP A 10 -25.77 -27.37 -7.25
CA ASP A 10 -26.49 -28.63 -7.05
C ASP A 10 -27.62 -28.75 -8.08
N GLY A 11 -27.61 -29.85 -8.84
CA GLY A 11 -28.85 -30.34 -9.46
C GLY A 11 -29.81 -30.85 -8.38
N GLY A 12 -31.12 -30.62 -8.54
CA GLY A 12 -32.12 -31.22 -7.65
C GLY A 12 -32.67 -32.53 -8.21
N THR A 13 -33.23 -33.40 -7.35
CA THR A 13 -33.92 -34.64 -7.77
C THR A 13 -35.18 -34.40 -8.61
N SER A 14 -35.78 -33.20 -8.52
CA SER A 14 -36.89 -32.72 -9.37
C SER A 14 -36.45 -31.73 -10.44
N GLY A 15 -35.17 -31.36 -10.46
CA GLY A 15 -34.63 -30.25 -11.24
C GLY A 15 -33.88 -30.74 -12.46
N ALA A 16 -34.61 -31.08 -13.52
CA ALA A 16 -34.06 -31.27 -14.88
C ALA A 16 -33.43 -29.99 -15.49
N GLY A 17 -33.10 -28.97 -14.68
CA GLY A 17 -32.79 -27.61 -15.11
C GLY A 17 -31.37 -27.11 -14.83
N ASN A 18 -30.67 -27.63 -13.81
CA ASN A 18 -29.31 -27.16 -13.49
C ASN A 18 -28.29 -28.00 -14.27
N ARG A 19 -28.39 -27.95 -15.60
CA ARG A 19 -27.43 -28.62 -16.49
C ARG A 19 -26.17 -27.78 -16.58
N ARG A 20 -26.33 -26.48 -16.86
CA ARG A 20 -25.26 -25.58 -17.26
C ARG A 20 -25.04 -24.49 -16.22
N GLY A 21 -23.85 -23.91 -16.24
CA GLY A 21 -23.47 -22.83 -15.35
C GLY A 21 -22.19 -22.22 -15.87
N ASP A 22 -22.17 -20.89 -15.89
CA ASP A 22 -21.06 -20.11 -16.44
C ASP A 22 -20.36 -19.45 -15.26
N VAL A 23 -19.06 -19.70 -15.13
CA VAL A 23 -18.21 -19.15 -14.07
C VAL A 23 -16.97 -18.57 -14.73
N HIS A 24 -16.79 -17.26 -14.62
CA HIS A 24 -15.56 -16.63 -15.11
C HIS A 24 -15.01 -15.59 -14.13
N HIS A 25 -13.69 -15.48 -14.04
CA HIS A 25 -12.96 -14.52 -13.20
C HIS A 25 -13.33 -14.64 -11.71
N LEU A 26 -12.96 -15.77 -11.12
CA LEU A 26 -13.32 -16.12 -9.74
C LEU A 26 -12.12 -16.61 -8.94
N VAL A 27 -12.04 -16.16 -7.68
CA VAL A 27 -11.11 -16.73 -6.69
C VAL A 27 -11.88 -17.49 -5.61
N THR A 28 -11.47 -18.72 -5.31
CA THR A 28 -11.91 -19.46 -4.11
C THR A 28 -10.70 -19.93 -3.31
N ALA A 29 -10.43 -19.25 -2.18
CA ALA A 29 -9.32 -19.56 -1.29
C ALA A 29 -9.81 -19.84 0.14
N GLY A 30 -9.17 -20.78 0.84
CA GLY A 30 -9.40 -21.00 2.27
C GLY A 30 -10.74 -21.62 2.67
N ASN A 31 -11.49 -22.18 1.71
CA ASN A 31 -12.79 -22.78 1.97
C ASN A 31 -12.67 -24.23 2.43
N HIS A 32 -13.77 -24.82 2.90
CA HIS A 32 -13.78 -26.27 3.15
C HIS A 32 -13.71 -27.07 1.83
N ARG A 33 -14.38 -26.55 0.79
CA ARG A 33 -14.24 -26.92 -0.63
C ARG A 33 -14.20 -25.63 -1.42
N GLY A 34 -13.30 -25.49 -2.38
CA GLY A 34 -13.25 -24.34 -3.29
C GLY A 34 -14.52 -24.27 -4.11
N MET A 35 -14.75 -25.26 -4.96
CA MET A 35 -15.99 -25.40 -5.70
C MET A 35 -16.43 -26.83 -5.98
N ARG A 36 -17.75 -27.01 -6.11
CA ARG A 36 -18.34 -28.25 -6.61
C ARG A 36 -19.49 -27.97 -7.57
N LEU A 37 -19.36 -28.44 -8.80
CA LEU A 37 -20.37 -28.26 -9.84
C LEU A 37 -20.90 -29.63 -10.27
N LYS A 38 -22.19 -29.88 -10.00
CA LYS A 38 -22.90 -31.06 -10.48
C LYS A 38 -23.76 -30.66 -11.66
N GLY A 39 -23.63 -31.38 -12.77
CA GLY A 39 -24.30 -31.04 -14.02
C GLY A 39 -23.48 -31.51 -15.20
N ASP A 40 -23.63 -30.84 -16.34
CA ASP A 40 -22.86 -31.07 -17.56
C ASP A 40 -22.96 -29.85 -18.48
N TYR A 41 -21.96 -29.57 -19.31
CA TYR A 41 -21.87 -28.33 -20.08
C TYR A 41 -21.75 -27.08 -19.19
N HIS A 42 -20.97 -27.15 -18.12
CA HIS A 42 -20.52 -25.95 -17.41
C HIS A 42 -19.38 -25.30 -18.18
N GLU A 43 -19.29 -23.97 -18.12
CA GLU A 43 -18.20 -23.20 -18.71
C GLU A 43 -17.42 -22.51 -17.58
N LEU A 44 -16.19 -22.94 -17.34
CA LEU A 44 -15.32 -22.41 -16.29
C LEU A 44 -14.08 -21.78 -16.92
N TYR A 45 -13.92 -20.48 -16.75
CA TYR A 45 -12.82 -19.69 -17.30
C TYR A 45 -12.16 -18.83 -16.23
N HIS A 46 -10.84 -18.61 -16.28
CA HIS A 46 -10.20 -17.63 -15.41
C HIS A 46 -10.49 -17.86 -13.91
N VAL A 47 -10.36 -19.12 -13.47
CA VAL A 47 -10.70 -19.54 -12.11
C VAL A 47 -9.43 -19.79 -11.31
N THR A 48 -9.36 -19.29 -10.07
CA THR A 48 -8.23 -19.49 -9.17
C THR A 48 -8.70 -20.15 -7.88
N THR A 49 -8.22 -21.37 -7.61
CA THR A 49 -8.65 -22.18 -6.48
C THR A 49 -7.47 -22.79 -5.74
N TYR A 50 -7.29 -22.42 -4.47
CA TYR A 50 -6.17 -22.90 -3.67
C TYR A 50 -6.44 -22.85 -2.16
N ASP A 51 -5.60 -23.49 -1.36
CA ASP A 51 -5.66 -23.59 0.09
C ASP A 51 -7.02 -24.10 0.65
N ASN A 52 -7.81 -24.79 -0.16
CA ASN A 52 -9.07 -25.36 0.29
C ASN A 52 -8.83 -26.67 1.06
N TRP A 53 -9.71 -27.01 2.01
CA TRP A 53 -9.48 -28.16 2.91
C TRP A 53 -9.59 -29.53 2.26
N THR A 54 -10.49 -29.71 1.29
CA THR A 54 -10.74 -31.04 0.70
C THR A 54 -10.62 -31.08 -0.81
N LEU A 55 -11.17 -30.09 -1.51
CA LEU A 55 -11.26 -30.06 -2.97
C LEU A 55 -11.08 -28.61 -3.40
N ASP A 56 -10.30 -28.37 -4.44
CA ASP A 56 -10.20 -27.04 -5.05
C ASP A 56 -11.29 -26.90 -6.11
N ILE A 57 -11.24 -27.71 -7.18
CA ILE A 57 -12.32 -27.82 -8.18
C ILE A 57 -12.85 -29.26 -8.21
N ASP A 58 -14.18 -29.42 -8.07
CA ASP A 58 -14.88 -30.71 -8.22
C ASP A 58 -15.99 -30.57 -9.27
N LEU A 59 -15.63 -30.77 -10.54
CA LEU A 59 -16.57 -31.09 -11.60
C LEU A 59 -17.04 -32.53 -11.39
N PHE A 60 -18.13 -32.68 -10.63
CA PHE A 60 -18.56 -33.99 -10.18
C PHE A 60 -18.91 -34.89 -11.38
N SER A 61 -18.34 -36.09 -11.45
CA SER A 61 -18.50 -37.04 -12.57
C SER A 61 -19.90 -37.62 -12.71
N GLY A 62 -20.76 -37.42 -11.72
CA GLY A 62 -22.18 -37.76 -11.79
C GLY A 62 -23.07 -36.52 -11.92
N LYS A 63 -24.24 -36.71 -12.51
CA LYS A 63 -25.39 -35.80 -12.38
C LYS A 63 -26.62 -36.57 -11.93
N TYR A 64 -27.60 -35.88 -11.37
CA TYR A 64 -28.85 -36.50 -10.95
C TYR A 64 -29.57 -37.15 -12.14
N LYS A 65 -30.32 -38.22 -11.87
CA LYS A 65 -31.14 -38.94 -12.85
C LYS A 65 -31.96 -37.99 -13.73
N GLU A 66 -31.76 -38.12 -15.04
CA GLU A 66 -32.57 -37.40 -16.03
C GLU A 66 -33.90 -38.14 -16.26
N PRO A 67 -35.02 -37.45 -16.54
CA PRO A 67 -36.30 -38.09 -16.79
C PRO A 67 -36.39 -38.70 -18.21
N GLY A 68 -37.05 -39.84 -18.33
CA GLY A 68 -37.41 -40.45 -19.63
C GLY A 68 -36.21 -40.93 -20.46
N GLU A 69 -36.24 -40.69 -21.77
CA GLU A 69 -35.19 -41.11 -22.72
C GLU A 69 -33.83 -40.41 -22.48
N LEU A 70 -33.84 -39.27 -21.77
CA LEU A 70 -32.63 -38.54 -21.40
C LEU A 70 -31.79 -39.27 -20.33
N ASN A 71 -32.35 -40.28 -19.66
CA ASN A 71 -31.63 -41.14 -18.72
C ASN A 71 -30.69 -42.14 -19.40
N GLN A 72 -30.66 -42.20 -20.74
CA GLN A 72 -29.77 -43.04 -21.55
C GLN A 72 -29.71 -44.54 -21.13
N GLY A 73 -30.76 -45.05 -20.48
CA GLY A 73 -30.84 -46.44 -20.03
C GLY A 73 -30.08 -46.79 -18.73
N PHE A 74 -29.55 -45.81 -17.99
CA PHE A 74 -28.87 -46.07 -16.72
C PHE A 74 -29.84 -46.51 -15.61
N ALA A 75 -29.51 -47.62 -14.93
CA ALA A 75 -30.33 -48.22 -13.86
C ALA A 75 -30.18 -47.54 -12.48
N LEU A 76 -29.28 -46.56 -12.36
CA LEU A 76 -28.91 -45.86 -11.12
C LEU A 76 -29.55 -44.47 -11.04
N ASP A 77 -29.64 -43.89 -9.84
CA ASP A 77 -30.15 -42.52 -9.63
C ASP A 77 -29.16 -41.42 -10.09
N TYR A 78 -28.09 -41.80 -10.79
CA TYR A 78 -27.07 -40.93 -11.36
C TYR A 78 -26.71 -41.31 -12.80
N THR A 79 -26.45 -40.30 -13.63
CA THR A 79 -25.91 -40.43 -15.01
C THR A 79 -24.54 -39.75 -15.09
N PRO A 80 -23.70 -40.02 -16.11
CA PRO A 80 -22.44 -39.29 -16.30
C PRO A 80 -22.66 -37.77 -16.40
N GLY A 81 -21.88 -37.01 -15.66
CA GLY A 81 -21.89 -35.55 -15.62
C GLY A 81 -20.54 -34.96 -16.04
N ASN A 82 -20.56 -33.69 -16.43
CA ASN A 82 -19.38 -32.89 -16.78
C ASN A 82 -18.49 -33.39 -17.93
N GLN A 83 -18.94 -34.37 -18.73
CA GLN A 83 -18.21 -34.86 -19.90
C GLN A 83 -18.12 -33.82 -21.03
N HIS A 84 -19.02 -32.83 -21.03
CA HIS A 84 -19.08 -31.74 -22.02
C HIS A 84 -18.80 -30.37 -21.41
N SER A 85 -18.40 -30.32 -20.13
CA SER A 85 -18.02 -29.08 -19.48
C SER A 85 -16.64 -28.62 -19.98
N VAL A 86 -16.39 -27.32 -19.92
CA VAL A 86 -15.15 -26.68 -20.35
C VAL A 86 -14.45 -26.10 -19.14
N LEU A 87 -13.14 -26.26 -19.08
CA LEU A 87 -12.27 -25.67 -18.07
C LEU A 87 -11.03 -25.09 -18.75
N ARG A 88 -10.87 -23.76 -18.72
CA ARG A 88 -9.73 -23.06 -19.35
C ARG A 88 -9.20 -21.94 -18.47
N ASN A 89 -7.95 -21.54 -18.68
CA ASN A 89 -7.26 -20.44 -17.97
C ASN A 89 -7.44 -20.53 -16.45
N SER A 90 -7.27 -21.72 -15.88
CA SER A 90 -7.60 -21.97 -14.47
C SER A 90 -6.39 -22.43 -13.66
N LEU A 91 -6.22 -21.82 -12.48
CA LEU A 91 -5.21 -22.14 -11.48
C LEU A 91 -5.80 -23.03 -10.39
N VAL A 92 -5.26 -24.23 -10.23
CA VAL A 92 -5.70 -25.21 -9.25
C VAL A 92 -4.51 -25.71 -8.45
N GLU A 93 -4.53 -25.59 -7.14
CA GLU A 93 -3.36 -25.95 -6.33
C GLU A 93 -3.21 -27.46 -6.14
N SER A 94 -4.20 -28.12 -5.54
CA SER A 94 -4.00 -29.43 -4.91
C SER A 94 -4.99 -30.51 -5.36
N SER A 95 -6.24 -30.15 -5.68
CA SER A 95 -7.28 -31.14 -6.03
C SER A 95 -8.20 -30.72 -7.17
N LEU A 96 -8.21 -31.52 -8.24
CA LEU A 96 -8.96 -31.27 -9.48
C LEU A 96 -9.79 -32.49 -9.89
N GLY A 97 -11.07 -32.53 -9.51
CA GLY A 97 -12.05 -33.46 -10.09
C GLY A 97 -12.54 -32.93 -11.43
N CYS A 98 -12.24 -33.61 -12.53
CA CYS A 98 -12.39 -33.04 -13.86
C CYS A 98 -12.58 -34.10 -14.96
N PRO A 99 -13.81 -34.58 -15.21
CA PRO A 99 -14.10 -35.62 -16.20
C PRO A 99 -14.35 -35.04 -17.61
N THR A 100 -13.72 -33.91 -17.95
CA THR A 100 -13.83 -33.26 -19.27
C THR A 100 -12.60 -33.57 -20.14
N PRO A 101 -12.74 -33.56 -21.48
CA PRO A 101 -11.62 -33.59 -22.40
C PRO A 101 -10.56 -32.52 -22.15
N ASP A 102 -10.87 -31.40 -21.50
CA ASP A 102 -9.84 -30.39 -21.17
C ASP A 102 -8.82 -30.88 -20.14
N CYS A 103 -9.17 -31.90 -19.33
CA CYS A 103 -8.28 -32.46 -18.32
C CYS A 103 -7.63 -33.79 -18.72
N TRP A 104 -8.14 -34.45 -19.76
CA TRP A 104 -7.65 -35.76 -20.19
C TRP A 104 -7.62 -35.85 -21.72
N PRO A 105 -6.52 -36.34 -22.32
CA PRO A 105 -6.51 -36.63 -23.74
C PRO A 105 -7.47 -37.78 -24.06
N TYR A 106 -7.98 -37.80 -25.29
CA TYR A 106 -8.78 -38.91 -25.78
C TYR A 106 -7.93 -40.20 -25.91
N PRO A 107 -8.41 -41.40 -25.53
CA PRO A 107 -9.74 -41.74 -25.00
C PRO A 107 -9.85 -41.71 -23.47
N SER A 108 -8.81 -41.32 -22.74
CA SER A 108 -8.81 -41.27 -21.26
C SER A 108 -9.91 -40.37 -20.70
N SER A 109 -10.32 -39.35 -21.46
CA SER A 109 -11.49 -38.50 -21.16
C SER A 109 -12.81 -39.26 -21.04
N GLU A 110 -12.98 -40.42 -21.67
CA GLU A 110 -14.23 -41.21 -21.61
C GLU A 110 -14.48 -41.82 -20.22
N ASN A 111 -13.42 -42.08 -19.46
CA ASN A 111 -13.45 -42.66 -18.11
C ASN A 111 -12.92 -41.67 -17.04
N GLY A 112 -12.83 -40.37 -17.38
CA GLY A 112 -12.08 -39.36 -16.63
C GLY A 112 -12.31 -39.36 -15.11
N GLY A 113 -11.22 -39.20 -14.36
CA GLY A 113 -11.18 -39.28 -12.90
C GLY A 113 -10.84 -37.97 -12.21
N ASN A 114 -10.24 -38.06 -11.03
CA ASN A 114 -9.72 -36.93 -10.28
C ASN A 114 -8.20 -36.83 -10.44
N ASN A 115 -7.68 -35.61 -10.36
CA ASN A 115 -6.28 -35.24 -10.35
C ASN A 115 -5.53 -35.72 -11.61
N PRO A 116 -5.78 -35.09 -12.79
CA PRO A 116 -5.00 -35.36 -13.99
C PRO A 116 -3.50 -35.10 -13.76
N GLY A 117 -2.64 -35.93 -14.35
CA GLY A 117 -1.19 -35.90 -14.13
C GLY A 117 -0.35 -35.42 -15.32
N ASP A 118 -0.96 -35.19 -16.49
CA ASP A 118 -0.25 -34.72 -17.68
C ASP A 118 -0.19 -33.19 -17.69
N ALA A 119 0.86 -32.64 -17.10
CA ALA A 119 1.02 -31.19 -16.95
C ALA A 119 1.10 -30.45 -18.29
N PHE A 120 1.75 -31.03 -19.31
CA PHE A 120 1.86 -30.41 -20.62
C PHE A 120 0.50 -30.31 -21.31
N TYR A 121 -0.28 -31.39 -21.27
CA TYR A 121 -1.64 -31.38 -21.81
C TYR A 121 -2.54 -30.34 -21.14
N LEU A 122 -2.44 -30.22 -19.81
CA LEU A 122 -3.20 -29.22 -19.05
C LEU A 122 -2.80 -27.79 -19.44
N LEU A 123 -1.51 -27.50 -19.59
CA LEU A 123 -1.04 -26.18 -20.03
C LEU A 123 -1.52 -25.82 -21.44
N GLU A 124 -1.62 -26.78 -22.37
CA GLU A 124 -2.23 -26.51 -23.69
C GLU A 124 -3.69 -26.03 -23.60
N LYS A 125 -4.36 -26.29 -22.47
CA LYS A 125 -5.73 -25.82 -22.20
C LYS A 125 -5.74 -24.58 -21.30
N GLY A 126 -4.58 -24.03 -20.96
CA GLY A 126 -4.43 -22.97 -19.98
C GLY A 126 -4.81 -23.43 -18.57
N ILE A 127 -4.59 -24.70 -18.23
CA ILE A 127 -4.85 -25.22 -16.87
C ILE A 127 -3.51 -25.41 -16.18
N TRP A 128 -3.30 -24.67 -15.09
CA TRP A 128 -2.19 -24.90 -14.19
C TRP A 128 -2.68 -25.72 -13.00
N PHE A 129 -2.10 -26.90 -12.78
CA PHE A 129 -2.45 -27.78 -11.67
C PHE A 129 -1.22 -28.14 -10.84
N GLY A 130 -1.07 -27.55 -9.65
CA GLY A 130 0.13 -27.65 -8.84
C GLY A 130 0.57 -29.09 -8.54
N THR A 131 -0.38 -29.99 -8.28
CA THR A 131 -0.10 -31.43 -8.08
C THR A 131 0.52 -32.09 -9.32
N ALA A 132 0.12 -31.71 -10.54
CA ALA A 132 0.74 -32.22 -11.78
C ALA A 132 2.19 -31.73 -11.94
N PHE A 133 2.56 -30.61 -11.32
CA PHE A 133 3.92 -30.05 -11.26
C PHE A 133 4.71 -30.48 -10.02
N GLY A 134 4.47 -31.70 -9.52
CA GLY A 134 5.18 -32.20 -8.33
C GLY A 134 4.82 -31.45 -7.05
N SER A 135 3.57 -31.01 -6.93
CA SER A 135 3.09 -30.18 -5.81
C SER A 135 3.81 -28.83 -5.73
N ALA A 136 3.95 -28.18 -6.88
CA ALA A 136 4.40 -26.79 -6.97
C ALA A 136 3.47 -25.88 -6.15
N SER A 137 4.04 -24.88 -5.48
CA SER A 137 3.27 -23.98 -4.62
C SER A 137 2.69 -22.83 -5.43
N LEU A 138 1.36 -22.66 -5.40
CA LEU A 138 0.71 -21.54 -6.08
C LEU A 138 1.06 -20.19 -5.45
N HIS A 139 1.31 -20.15 -4.14
CA HIS A 139 1.74 -18.94 -3.42
C HIS A 139 3.04 -18.36 -3.96
N LYS A 140 3.86 -19.22 -4.59
CA LYS A 140 5.11 -18.85 -5.22
C LYS A 140 4.94 -18.28 -6.62
N GLU A 141 3.75 -18.33 -7.21
CA GLU A 141 3.45 -17.78 -8.55
C GLU A 141 2.65 -16.47 -8.48
N LEU A 142 2.14 -16.09 -7.30
CA LEU A 142 1.35 -14.89 -7.10
C LEU A 142 2.11 -13.84 -6.27
N THR A 143 1.70 -12.58 -6.40
CA THR A 143 2.40 -11.42 -5.81
C THR A 143 2.36 -11.42 -4.28
N ASN A 144 1.17 -11.37 -3.69
CA ASN A 144 0.98 -11.47 -2.24
C ASN A 144 -0.45 -11.97 -1.93
N PRO A 145 -0.74 -13.23 -2.25
CA PRO A 145 -2.10 -13.76 -2.16
C PRO A 145 -2.48 -14.10 -0.71
N TRP A 146 -3.78 -14.32 -0.47
CA TRP A 146 -4.28 -14.80 0.83
C TRP A 146 -3.60 -16.11 1.23
N GLN A 147 -3.32 -16.32 2.52
CA GLN A 147 -2.62 -17.52 3.00
C GLN A 147 -3.35 -18.17 4.17
N ARG A 148 -3.64 -19.46 4.04
CA ARG A 148 -4.34 -20.20 5.09
C ARG A 148 -3.53 -20.36 6.36
N SER A 149 -2.23 -20.55 6.22
CA SER A 149 -1.31 -20.81 7.34
C SER A 149 -1.36 -19.70 8.38
N LEU A 150 -1.52 -18.44 7.97
CA LEU A 150 -1.64 -17.28 8.87
C LEU A 150 -2.88 -17.36 9.80
N THR A 151 -3.87 -18.19 9.48
CA THR A 151 -5.07 -18.41 10.33
C THR A 151 -4.86 -19.50 11.38
N TYR A 152 -3.76 -20.24 11.34
CA TYR A 152 -3.51 -21.37 12.22
C TYR A 152 -3.12 -20.96 13.65
N PRO A 153 -3.57 -21.71 14.67
CA PRO A 153 -3.16 -21.47 16.05
C PRO A 153 -1.67 -21.77 16.26
N ASP A 154 -1.09 -21.10 17.24
CA ASP A 154 0.34 -21.16 17.60
C ASP A 154 0.84 -22.58 17.83
N SER A 155 -0.01 -23.46 18.37
CA SER A 155 0.32 -24.87 18.65
C SER A 155 0.62 -25.71 17.41
N LEU A 156 0.30 -25.22 16.20
CA LEU A 156 0.65 -25.88 14.96
C LEU A 156 2.04 -25.51 14.44
N TYR A 157 2.71 -24.53 15.06
CA TYR A 157 4.11 -24.20 14.81
C TYR A 157 4.96 -24.93 15.86
N PHE A 158 5.81 -25.86 15.43
CA PHE A 158 6.67 -26.68 16.29
C PHE A 158 8.07 -26.75 15.69
N ASP A 159 9.04 -27.33 16.40
CA ASP A 159 10.46 -27.32 16.03
C ASP A 159 10.73 -27.63 14.54
N GLY A 160 11.43 -26.71 13.86
CA GLY A 160 11.61 -26.68 12.40
C GLY A 160 10.56 -25.88 11.60
N TYR A 161 9.46 -25.44 12.23
CA TYR A 161 8.41 -24.58 11.65
C TYR A 161 8.33 -23.26 12.40
N TYR A 162 8.41 -22.17 11.64
CA TYR A 162 8.54 -20.83 12.17
C TYR A 162 7.18 -20.16 12.26
N ARG A 163 6.96 -19.47 13.38
CA ARG A 163 5.72 -18.77 13.67
C ARG A 163 5.80 -17.37 13.04
N PRO A 164 4.84 -16.96 12.19
CA PRO A 164 4.80 -15.59 11.68
C PRO A 164 4.42 -14.63 12.80
N ASP A 165 5.14 -13.52 12.89
CA ASP A 165 4.85 -12.44 13.83
C ASP A 165 3.65 -11.60 13.37
N ASP A 166 3.52 -11.35 12.06
CA ASP A 166 2.33 -10.75 11.45
C ASP A 166 1.45 -11.83 10.80
N ARG A 167 0.15 -11.83 11.15
CA ARG A 167 -0.87 -12.77 10.63
C ARG A 167 -1.94 -12.09 9.80
N THR A 168 -1.75 -10.83 9.49
CA THR A 168 -2.65 -10.06 8.65
C THR A 168 -2.63 -10.63 7.23
N GLN A 169 -3.81 -10.70 6.61
CA GLN A 169 -3.98 -11.27 5.28
C GLN A 169 -3.75 -10.22 4.20
N ASP A 170 -3.11 -10.66 3.12
CA ASP A 170 -2.99 -9.93 1.86
C ASP A 170 -3.92 -10.53 0.80
N TYR A 171 -4.17 -9.75 -0.26
CA TYR A 171 -5.16 -10.07 -1.30
C TYR A 171 -4.68 -9.65 -2.69
N ASP A 172 -3.37 -9.72 -2.95
CA ASP A 172 -2.79 -9.51 -4.28
C ASP A 172 -2.58 -10.84 -5.00
N PHE A 173 -3.60 -11.24 -5.76
CA PHE A 173 -3.66 -12.48 -6.52
C PHE A 173 -3.16 -12.31 -7.95
N ARG A 174 -2.58 -11.17 -8.31
CA ARG A 174 -1.94 -11.02 -9.62
C ARG A 174 -0.77 -12.00 -9.71
N PRO A 175 -0.54 -12.63 -10.87
CA PRO A 175 0.72 -13.33 -11.12
C PRO A 175 1.90 -12.44 -10.73
N ARG A 176 2.92 -12.99 -10.08
CA ARG A 176 4.13 -12.22 -9.80
C ARG A 176 4.97 -12.07 -11.06
N LYS A 177 5.80 -11.03 -11.11
CA LYS A 177 6.80 -10.89 -12.18
C LYS A 177 7.67 -12.15 -12.29
N GLY A 178 7.85 -12.66 -13.51
CA GLY A 178 8.58 -13.91 -13.78
C GLY A 178 7.80 -15.21 -13.56
N SER A 179 6.54 -15.14 -13.15
CA SER A 179 5.68 -16.31 -12.99
C SER A 179 5.45 -17.05 -14.32
N SER A 180 5.35 -18.37 -14.22
CA SER A 180 4.93 -19.27 -15.30
C SER A 180 3.47 -19.10 -15.73
N LEU A 181 2.67 -18.34 -14.97
CA LEU A 181 1.26 -18.09 -15.24
C LEU A 181 1.02 -16.98 -16.27
N ILE A 182 2.00 -16.08 -16.39
CA ILE A 182 1.92 -14.91 -17.27
C ILE A 182 1.96 -15.37 -18.73
N ASP A 183 1.09 -14.86 -19.59
CA ASP A 183 0.99 -15.22 -21.02
C ASP A 183 0.92 -16.73 -21.30
N ALA A 184 0.41 -17.54 -20.37
CA ALA A 184 0.38 -19.00 -20.48
C ALA A 184 -1.03 -19.56 -20.72
N GLY A 185 -2.04 -18.68 -20.78
CA GLY A 185 -3.42 -19.03 -21.03
C GLY A 185 -3.76 -19.15 -22.52
N VAL A 186 -5.03 -19.46 -22.78
CA VAL A 186 -5.62 -19.58 -24.11
C VAL A 186 -6.63 -18.47 -24.35
N VAL A 187 -6.65 -17.94 -25.57
CA VAL A 187 -7.65 -16.94 -25.98
C VAL A 187 -9.03 -17.59 -26.03
N ILE A 188 -9.98 -17.01 -25.31
CA ILE A 188 -11.38 -17.42 -25.30
C ILE A 188 -12.16 -16.28 -25.95
N PRO A 189 -12.66 -16.48 -27.18
CA PRO A 189 -13.37 -15.43 -27.91
C PRO A 189 -14.47 -14.81 -27.08
N GLY A 190 -14.53 -13.47 -27.10
CA GLY A 190 -15.46 -12.65 -26.36
C GLY A 190 -15.50 -12.77 -24.84
N ILE A 191 -14.49 -13.41 -24.22
CA ILE A 191 -14.28 -13.40 -22.77
C ILE A 191 -13.05 -12.58 -22.41
N ASN A 192 -11.91 -12.82 -23.07
CA ASN A 192 -10.63 -12.18 -22.75
C ASN A 192 -9.94 -11.49 -23.94
N ASP A 193 -10.57 -11.47 -25.12
CA ASP A 193 -9.98 -10.96 -26.36
C ASP A 193 -10.42 -9.53 -26.72
N GLY A 194 -11.19 -8.87 -25.84
CA GLY A 194 -11.72 -7.53 -26.09
C GLY A 194 -13.02 -7.49 -26.88
N GLN A 195 -13.58 -8.64 -27.28
CA GLN A 195 -14.87 -8.68 -27.98
C GLN A 195 -16.02 -8.75 -26.96
N ASP A 196 -16.99 -7.85 -27.07
CA ASP A 196 -18.21 -7.89 -26.27
C ASP A 196 -19.25 -8.84 -26.94
N LEU A 197 -18.87 -10.11 -27.13
CA LEU A 197 -19.78 -11.13 -27.65
C LEU A 197 -20.82 -11.50 -26.57
N GLN A 198 -22.06 -11.75 -26.99
CA GLN A 198 -23.12 -12.15 -26.08
C GLN A 198 -23.03 -13.66 -25.76
N TYR A 199 -22.59 -14.00 -24.56
CA TYR A 199 -22.61 -15.37 -24.02
C TYR A 199 -23.74 -15.51 -23.00
N ASN A 200 -24.90 -16.00 -23.47
CA ASN A 200 -26.16 -16.15 -22.72
C ASN A 200 -26.79 -14.82 -22.22
N TRP A 201 -26.00 -13.86 -21.72
CA TRP A 201 -26.38 -12.55 -21.23
C TRP A 201 -25.50 -11.45 -21.85
N PRO A 202 -26.02 -10.22 -22.04
CA PRO A 202 -25.20 -9.10 -22.50
C PRO A 202 -24.21 -8.66 -21.40
N PRO A 203 -23.07 -8.05 -21.77
CA PRO A 203 -22.19 -7.39 -20.81
C PRO A 203 -22.95 -6.40 -19.92
N SER A 204 -22.59 -6.38 -18.64
CA SER A 204 -23.14 -5.45 -17.63
C SER A 204 -22.73 -4.00 -17.89
N TYR A 205 -21.61 -3.78 -18.58
CA TYR A 205 -21.13 -2.47 -19.04
C TYR A 205 -20.17 -2.65 -20.24
N LEU A 206 -20.01 -1.58 -21.03
CA LEU A 206 -19.11 -1.56 -22.19
C LEU A 206 -17.67 -1.79 -21.75
N GLY A 207 -16.96 -2.72 -22.40
CA GLY A 207 -15.58 -3.07 -22.02
C GLY A 207 -15.48 -3.93 -20.76
N GLN A 208 -16.55 -4.64 -20.39
CA GLN A 208 -16.49 -5.68 -19.36
C GLN A 208 -15.48 -6.76 -19.73
N ASN A 209 -15.50 -7.21 -20.99
CA ASN A 209 -14.62 -8.24 -21.51
C ASN A 209 -13.39 -7.56 -22.10
N ARG A 210 -12.46 -7.16 -21.23
CA ARG A 210 -11.23 -6.49 -21.65
C ARG A 210 -10.34 -7.45 -22.43
N ARG A 211 -9.54 -6.89 -23.33
CA ARG A 211 -8.45 -7.62 -23.97
C ARG A 211 -7.35 -7.88 -22.94
N PHE A 212 -6.82 -9.10 -22.90
CA PHE A 212 -5.63 -9.44 -22.13
C PHE A 212 -4.44 -8.52 -22.44
N VAL A 213 -3.50 -8.46 -21.50
CA VAL A 213 -2.25 -7.69 -21.62
C VAL A 213 -1.13 -8.68 -21.92
N GLY A 214 -0.23 -8.32 -22.85
CA GLY A 214 0.86 -9.21 -23.28
C GLY A 214 0.53 -10.00 -24.55
N ASP A 215 1.18 -11.16 -24.69
CA ASP A 215 1.12 -12.01 -25.87
C ASP A 215 -0.05 -13.02 -25.81
N ALA A 216 -0.46 -13.41 -24.61
CA ALA A 216 -1.61 -14.27 -24.36
C ALA A 216 -2.28 -13.93 -23.01
N PRO A 217 -3.51 -14.39 -22.74
CA PRO A 217 -4.11 -14.25 -21.42
C PRO A 217 -3.28 -14.96 -20.35
N ASP A 218 -3.34 -14.44 -19.13
CA ASP A 218 -2.76 -15.13 -17.99
C ASP A 218 -3.62 -16.31 -17.55
N ILE A 219 -2.98 -17.33 -16.97
CA ILE A 219 -3.71 -18.40 -16.30
C ILE A 219 -4.22 -17.89 -14.95
N GLY A 220 -5.53 -17.97 -14.73
CA GLY A 220 -6.17 -17.57 -13.47
C GLY A 220 -7.13 -16.40 -13.64
N ALA A 221 -7.55 -15.85 -12.51
CA ALA A 221 -8.59 -14.83 -12.45
C ALA A 221 -8.09 -13.41 -12.75
N TYR A 222 -6.78 -13.20 -12.86
CA TYR A 222 -6.16 -11.89 -12.99
C TYR A 222 -5.09 -11.90 -14.08
N GLU A 223 -4.91 -10.72 -14.67
CA GLU A 223 -3.95 -10.43 -15.72
C GLU A 223 -2.86 -9.51 -15.15
N TYR A 224 -1.60 -9.89 -15.34
CA TYR A 224 -0.43 -9.12 -14.98
C TYR A 224 -0.36 -7.86 -15.84
N GLY A 225 -0.17 -6.70 -15.19
CA GLY A 225 -0.16 -5.42 -15.89
C GLY A 225 -1.53 -4.83 -16.24
N ASP A 226 -2.66 -5.50 -15.93
CA ASP A 226 -3.98 -4.88 -16.11
C ASP A 226 -4.20 -3.72 -15.14
N SER A 227 -4.84 -2.65 -15.64
CA SER A 227 -5.14 -1.44 -14.87
C SER A 227 -6.38 -1.58 -13.97
N VAL A 228 -7.12 -2.69 -14.11
CA VAL A 228 -8.35 -2.96 -13.37
C VAL A 228 -8.20 -4.23 -12.54
N TYR A 229 -8.06 -4.03 -11.24
CA TYR A 229 -7.90 -5.09 -10.25
C TYR A 229 -9.15 -5.26 -9.39
N TRP A 230 -9.72 -6.45 -9.37
CA TRP A 230 -10.83 -6.75 -8.46
C TRP A 230 -10.29 -7.16 -7.08
N ILE A 231 -10.72 -6.45 -6.02
CA ILE A 231 -10.36 -6.79 -4.63
C ILE A 231 -11.53 -7.52 -3.97
N PRO A 232 -11.33 -8.74 -3.43
CA PRO A 232 -12.39 -9.46 -2.73
C PRO A 232 -12.87 -8.72 -1.47
N GLY A 233 -14.17 -8.78 -1.17
CA GLY A 233 -14.72 -8.30 0.09
C GLY A 233 -15.82 -7.24 -0.03
N TYR A 234 -16.17 -6.64 1.10
CA TYR A 234 -17.21 -5.62 1.19
C TYR A 234 -16.71 -4.27 0.65
N ARG A 235 -17.54 -3.53 -0.11
CA ARG A 235 -17.20 -2.16 -0.54
C ARG A 235 -17.66 -1.14 0.49
N TYR A 236 -16.71 -0.39 1.04
CA TYR A 236 -16.97 0.70 1.99
C TYR A 236 -17.49 1.97 1.28
N PRO A 237 -18.10 2.93 2.01
CA PRO A 237 -18.53 4.21 1.46
C PRO A 237 -17.38 5.21 1.20
N HIS A 238 -16.13 4.81 1.41
CA HIS A 238 -14.91 5.57 1.12
C HIS A 238 -13.89 4.65 0.41
N PRO A 239 -12.83 5.20 -0.23
CA PRO A 239 -11.75 4.39 -0.77
C PRO A 239 -11.16 3.51 0.34
N SER A 240 -10.91 2.24 0.04
CA SER A 240 -10.57 1.23 1.05
C SER A 240 -9.76 0.09 0.45
N PHE A 241 -9.32 -0.85 1.30
CA PHE A 241 -8.47 -1.99 0.92
C PHE A 241 -7.23 -1.58 0.14
N PRO A 242 -6.31 -0.82 0.76
CA PRO A 242 -5.02 -0.54 0.15
C PRO A 242 -4.27 -1.86 -0.09
N ILE A 243 -3.65 -1.99 -1.26
CA ILE A 243 -2.65 -3.00 -1.59
C ILE A 243 -1.44 -2.22 -2.14
N PRO A 244 -0.26 -2.25 -1.51
CA PRO A 244 0.05 -2.96 -0.27
C PRO A 244 -0.85 -2.49 0.87
N ARG A 245 -1.15 -3.40 1.79
CA ARG A 245 -1.96 -3.07 2.96
C ARG A 245 -1.25 -2.04 3.84
N ASN A 246 -2.04 -1.30 4.61
CA ASN A 246 -1.49 -0.23 5.44
C ASN A 246 -0.49 -0.80 6.46
N ASN A 247 0.67 -0.16 6.55
CA ASN A 247 1.84 -0.56 7.33
C ASN A 247 2.41 -1.93 6.92
N ALA A 248 2.22 -2.36 5.67
CA ALA A 248 2.90 -3.54 5.15
C ALA A 248 4.42 -3.33 5.22
N VAL A 249 5.12 -4.39 5.62
CA VAL A 249 6.58 -4.52 5.55
C VAL A 249 6.94 -5.52 4.46
N ASP A 250 8.18 -5.48 3.99
CA ASP A 250 8.73 -6.41 3.01
C ASP A 250 7.95 -6.45 1.68
N VAL A 251 7.47 -5.28 1.24
CA VAL A 251 6.81 -5.10 -0.06
C VAL A 251 7.86 -5.21 -1.17
N ILE A 252 7.64 -6.04 -2.19
CA ILE A 252 8.61 -6.16 -3.29
C ILE A 252 8.73 -4.82 -4.07
N PRO A 253 9.92 -4.40 -4.52
CA PRO A 253 10.15 -3.10 -5.18
C PRO A 253 9.28 -2.80 -6.41
N ASP A 254 8.90 -3.82 -7.18
CA ASP A 254 8.10 -3.70 -8.41
C ASP A 254 6.59 -3.61 -8.14
N TYR A 255 6.18 -3.15 -6.95
CA TYR A 255 4.78 -3.12 -6.56
C TYR A 255 3.94 -2.10 -7.34
N SER A 256 2.63 -2.19 -7.18
CA SER A 256 1.69 -1.17 -7.63
C SER A 256 0.80 -0.82 -6.47
N VAL A 257 0.40 0.45 -6.32
CA VAL A 257 -0.64 0.78 -5.34
C VAL A 257 -2.00 0.54 -5.96
N VAL A 258 -2.85 -0.20 -5.24
CA VAL A 258 -4.15 -0.65 -5.70
C VAL A 258 -5.18 -0.37 -4.62
N TRP A 259 -6.35 0.13 -5.00
CA TRP A 259 -7.39 0.52 -4.06
C TRP A 259 -8.76 0.03 -4.52
N ASN A 260 -9.71 -0.07 -3.58
CA ASN A 260 -11.11 -0.28 -3.92
C ASN A 260 -11.84 1.06 -3.99
N TYR A 261 -12.64 1.26 -5.05
CA TYR A 261 -13.53 2.41 -5.13
C TYR A 261 -14.65 2.31 -4.09
N PRO A 262 -15.16 3.46 -3.58
CA PRO A 262 -16.36 3.50 -2.75
C PRO A 262 -17.54 2.78 -3.42
N TYR A 263 -18.43 2.20 -2.62
CA TYR A 263 -19.69 1.66 -3.14
C TYR A 263 -20.56 2.77 -3.74
N LYS A 264 -20.98 2.60 -5.00
CA LYS A 264 -21.91 3.49 -5.71
C LYS A 264 -22.88 2.71 -6.58
N ARG A 265 -24.02 3.34 -6.88
CA ARG A 265 -24.99 2.81 -7.86
C ARG A 265 -24.61 3.15 -9.30
N ASP A 266 -23.91 4.27 -9.51
CA ASP A 266 -23.44 4.72 -10.81
C ASP A 266 -21.99 5.20 -10.67
N TYR A 267 -21.13 4.70 -11.54
CA TYR A 267 -19.69 4.99 -11.58
C TYR A 267 -19.27 5.82 -12.80
N SER A 268 -20.21 6.21 -13.68
CA SER A 268 -19.93 6.80 -15.00
C SER A 268 -19.05 8.06 -14.99
N SER A 269 -19.04 8.82 -13.90
CA SER A 269 -18.22 10.01 -13.69
C SER A 269 -17.25 9.92 -12.49
N THR A 270 -17.05 8.73 -11.94
CA THR A 270 -16.23 8.54 -10.74
C THR A 270 -14.73 8.62 -11.06
N MET A 271 -14.02 9.52 -10.38
CA MET A 271 -12.58 9.71 -10.53
C MET A 271 -11.87 9.54 -9.17
N ALA A 272 -10.72 8.88 -9.17
CA ALA A 272 -9.83 8.78 -8.02
C ALA A 272 -8.61 9.69 -8.24
N SER A 273 -8.23 10.48 -7.25
CA SER A 273 -6.94 11.16 -7.17
C SER A 273 -6.05 10.37 -6.24
N VAL A 274 -4.90 9.94 -6.73
CA VAL A 274 -3.94 9.10 -6.00
C VAL A 274 -2.63 9.85 -5.88
N THR A 275 -2.10 9.93 -4.68
CA THR A 275 -0.80 10.56 -4.39
C THR A 275 0.12 9.55 -3.73
N ILE A 276 1.36 9.46 -4.16
CA ILE A 276 2.41 8.63 -3.57
C ILE A 276 3.62 9.52 -3.27
N ASN A 277 4.15 9.41 -2.05
CA ASN A 277 5.31 10.14 -1.58
C ASN A 277 6.30 9.20 -0.90
N GLY A 278 7.58 9.34 -1.23
CA GLY A 278 8.68 8.62 -0.62
C GLY A 278 9.98 8.84 -1.39
N PRO A 279 11.02 8.04 -1.12
CA PRO A 279 12.32 8.15 -1.78
C PRO A 279 12.20 8.04 -3.29
N GLY A 280 12.74 9.01 -4.02
CA GLY A 280 12.65 9.06 -5.49
C GLY A 280 11.23 9.22 -6.08
N VAL A 281 10.19 9.32 -5.24
CA VAL A 281 8.78 9.33 -5.70
C VAL A 281 8.00 10.46 -5.05
N ASN A 282 7.51 11.39 -5.87
CA ASN A 282 6.49 12.37 -5.50
C ASN A 282 5.54 12.51 -6.69
N ARG A 283 4.47 11.71 -6.70
CA ARG A 283 3.61 11.54 -7.86
C ARG A 283 2.14 11.66 -7.47
N SER A 284 1.40 12.41 -8.27
CA SER A 284 -0.06 12.55 -8.15
C SER A 284 -0.71 12.30 -9.51
N GLU A 285 -1.72 11.42 -9.56
CA GLU A 285 -2.41 11.07 -10.80
C GLU A 285 -3.91 10.85 -10.57
N ILE A 286 -4.71 11.06 -11.63
CA ILE A 286 -6.15 10.90 -11.60
C ILE A 286 -6.58 9.70 -12.47
N PHE A 287 -7.37 8.80 -11.89
CA PHE A 287 -7.86 7.58 -12.53
C PHE A 287 -9.38 7.57 -12.67
N ARG A 288 -9.85 7.24 -13.87
CA ARG A 288 -11.27 7.03 -14.16
C ARG A 288 -11.65 5.58 -13.85
N TYR A 289 -12.75 5.38 -13.12
CA TYR A 289 -13.32 4.05 -12.90
C TYR A 289 -13.53 3.30 -14.23
N PRO A 290 -13.15 2.00 -14.36
CA PRO A 290 -12.78 1.09 -13.28
C PRO A 290 -11.28 0.99 -12.94
N ASN A 291 -10.40 1.80 -13.54
CA ASN A 291 -8.96 1.71 -13.31
C ASN A 291 -8.62 2.01 -11.84
N ASN A 292 -7.98 1.06 -11.17
CA ASN A 292 -7.72 1.16 -9.74
C ASN A 292 -6.32 0.67 -9.33
N VAL A 293 -5.40 0.63 -10.29
CA VAL A 293 -4.00 0.28 -10.12
C VAL A 293 -3.16 1.46 -10.60
N MET A 294 -2.19 1.89 -9.78
CA MET A 294 -1.15 2.84 -10.15
C MET A 294 0.20 2.13 -10.07
N PHE A 295 0.76 1.82 -11.23
CA PHE A 295 2.09 1.21 -11.36
C PHE A 295 3.17 2.23 -10.98
N GLN A 296 4.08 1.82 -10.10
CA GLN A 296 5.20 2.63 -9.60
C GLN A 296 6.27 1.69 -9.06
N GLU A 297 7.46 1.67 -9.66
CA GLU A 297 8.61 1.00 -9.06
C GLU A 297 9.13 1.82 -7.88
N PHE A 298 9.57 1.13 -6.83
CA PHE A 298 10.02 1.74 -5.59
C PHE A 298 11.49 1.42 -5.32
N GLN A 299 12.19 2.30 -4.61
CA GLN A 299 13.54 2.02 -4.10
C GLN A 299 13.49 0.93 -3.00
N PRO A 300 14.34 -0.12 -3.08
CA PRO A 300 14.50 -1.13 -2.03
C PRO A 300 14.78 -0.52 -0.65
N GLY A 301 14.22 -1.11 0.40
CA GLY A 301 14.31 -0.61 1.77
C GLY A 301 13.54 0.69 2.03
N GLY A 302 12.95 1.30 1.00
CA GLY A 302 12.32 2.62 1.06
C GLY A 302 10.97 2.63 1.77
N PHE A 303 10.69 3.74 2.45
CA PHE A 303 9.42 3.99 3.13
C PHE A 303 8.52 4.93 2.33
N TYR A 304 7.30 4.49 2.04
CA TYR A 304 6.36 5.25 1.23
C TYR A 304 5.06 5.51 1.97
N THR A 305 4.47 6.66 1.67
CA THR A 305 3.09 7.00 2.04
C THR A 305 2.29 7.26 0.79
N TRP A 306 1.00 6.90 0.82
CA TRP A 306 0.11 7.16 -0.29
C TRP A 306 -1.32 7.35 0.19
N ALA A 307 -2.11 8.05 -0.61
CA ALA A 307 -3.50 8.35 -0.29
C ALA A 307 -4.35 8.33 -1.56
N VAL A 308 -5.63 7.99 -1.37
CA VAL A 308 -6.63 8.01 -2.44
C VAL A 308 -7.82 8.84 -2.01
N THR A 309 -8.21 9.78 -2.86
CA THR A 309 -9.44 10.56 -2.71
C THR A 309 -10.35 10.30 -3.90
N VAL A 310 -11.58 9.87 -3.66
CA VAL A 310 -12.58 9.66 -4.72
C VAL A 310 -13.71 10.66 -4.54
N ASP A 311 -13.89 11.54 -5.53
CA ASP A 311 -14.93 12.59 -5.53
C ASP A 311 -15.01 13.38 -4.20
N GLY A 312 -13.85 13.73 -3.64
CA GLY A 312 -13.72 14.49 -2.40
C GLY A 312 -13.80 13.65 -1.11
N MET A 313 -14.02 12.33 -1.19
CA MET A 313 -13.96 11.42 -0.05
C MET A 313 -12.58 10.79 0.06
N SER A 314 -11.87 11.05 1.15
CA SER A 314 -10.55 10.47 1.44
C SER A 314 -10.66 9.03 1.97
N GLY A 315 -9.74 8.17 1.53
CA GLY A 315 -9.50 6.85 2.12
C GLY A 315 -8.58 6.87 3.36
N GLY A 316 -8.02 8.03 3.68
CA GLY A 316 -6.91 8.19 4.63
C GLY A 316 -5.54 8.09 3.95
N THR A 317 -4.50 8.22 4.76
CA THR A 317 -3.11 7.99 4.35
C THR A 317 -2.71 6.59 4.76
N TRP A 318 -2.14 5.84 3.81
CA TRP A 318 -1.58 4.52 4.04
C TRP A 318 -0.08 4.56 3.85
N SER A 319 0.63 3.65 4.52
CA SER A 319 2.08 3.52 4.38
C SER A 319 2.49 2.08 4.11
N PHE A 320 3.68 1.91 3.57
CA PHE A 320 4.34 0.60 3.49
C PHE A 320 5.86 0.79 3.43
N GLN A 321 6.57 -0.30 3.66
CA GLN A 321 8.02 -0.41 3.53
C GLN A 321 8.36 -1.45 2.47
N VAL A 322 9.26 -1.07 1.58
CA VAL A 322 9.80 -1.95 0.56
C VAL A 322 10.87 -2.84 1.16
N ASP A 323 10.87 -4.13 0.79
CA ASP A 323 11.92 -5.08 1.15
C ASP A 323 13.27 -4.54 0.67
N ASN A 324 14.31 -4.69 1.48
CA ASN A 324 15.66 -4.29 1.08
C ASN A 324 16.27 -5.27 0.09
N ASP A 325 15.72 -6.48 0.05
CA ASP A 325 16.16 -7.55 -0.82
C ASP A 325 15.18 -7.72 -1.98
N ILE A 326 15.72 -8.02 -3.16
CA ILE A 326 14.95 -8.66 -4.23
C ILE A 326 15.38 -10.10 -4.37
N PHE A 327 14.39 -10.97 -4.52
CA PHE A 327 14.59 -12.40 -4.76
C PHE A 327 14.61 -12.67 -6.26
N PRO A 328 15.27 -13.74 -6.72
CA PRO A 328 15.29 -14.08 -8.13
C PRO A 328 13.85 -14.29 -8.63
N MET A 329 13.57 -13.78 -9.82
CA MET A 329 12.34 -14.10 -10.55
C MET A 329 12.23 -15.61 -10.75
N ASN A 330 13.35 -16.27 -11.07
CA ASN A 330 13.44 -17.71 -11.20
C ASN A 330 14.86 -18.13 -10.80
N ASP A 331 14.98 -19.29 -10.15
CA ASP A 331 16.26 -19.96 -9.94
C ASP A 331 16.14 -21.47 -10.21
N ARG A 332 17.15 -22.04 -10.86
CA ARG A 332 17.14 -23.46 -11.24
C ARG A 332 18.52 -24.03 -11.32
N SER A 333 18.71 -25.24 -10.78
CA SER A 333 19.85 -26.06 -11.20
C SER A 333 19.42 -27.05 -12.28
N ILE A 334 20.19 -27.11 -13.36
CA ILE A 334 19.91 -27.98 -14.50
C ILE A 334 21.14 -28.76 -14.93
N ASP A 335 20.93 -29.98 -15.42
CA ASP A 335 21.95 -30.73 -16.15
C ASP A 335 22.06 -30.15 -17.57
N THR A 336 23.14 -29.41 -17.81
CA THR A 336 23.40 -28.71 -19.07
C THR A 336 23.75 -29.63 -20.24
N THR A 337 23.86 -30.94 -20.02
CA THR A 337 24.00 -31.93 -21.09
C THR A 337 22.66 -32.34 -21.70
N LEU A 338 21.55 -32.00 -21.04
CA LEU A 338 20.20 -32.24 -21.51
C LEU A 338 19.66 -31.00 -22.24
N HIS A 339 18.79 -31.23 -23.22
CA HIS A 339 18.12 -30.17 -23.97
C HIS A 339 16.64 -30.51 -24.12
N GLU A 340 15.89 -30.21 -23.08
CA GLU A 340 14.46 -30.49 -22.98
C GLU A 340 13.75 -29.39 -22.19
N VAL A 341 12.45 -29.24 -22.42
CA VAL A 341 11.64 -28.33 -21.61
C VAL A 341 11.59 -28.87 -20.19
N ILE A 342 12.05 -28.06 -19.23
CA ILE A 342 11.95 -28.35 -17.82
C ILE A 342 10.71 -27.61 -17.29
N PRO A 343 9.60 -28.32 -16.98
CA PRO A 343 8.44 -27.67 -16.41
C PRO A 343 8.74 -27.15 -15.01
N LEU A 344 7.90 -26.23 -14.52
CA LEU A 344 7.91 -25.78 -13.13
C LEU A 344 7.99 -26.99 -12.18
N LYS A 345 8.91 -26.95 -11.22
CA LYS A 345 9.13 -28.03 -10.23
C LYS A 345 9.36 -27.43 -8.85
N ASN A 346 8.91 -28.13 -7.82
CA ASN A 346 9.22 -27.74 -6.44
C ASN A 346 10.69 -28.09 -6.08
N GLN A 347 11.64 -27.23 -6.41
CA GLN A 347 13.08 -27.41 -6.20
C GLN A 347 13.57 -26.50 -5.06
N LYS A 348 13.67 -27.05 -3.86
CA LYS A 348 14.07 -26.29 -2.66
C LYS A 348 15.57 -25.99 -2.55
N THR A 349 16.37 -26.58 -3.44
CA THR A 349 17.83 -26.53 -3.40
C THR A 349 18.42 -26.46 -4.79
N LEU A 350 19.48 -25.67 -4.93
CA LEU A 350 20.24 -25.49 -6.15
C LEU A 350 21.56 -26.24 -6.02
N GLU A 351 21.71 -27.30 -6.80
CA GLU A 351 22.90 -28.14 -6.77
C GLU A 351 23.89 -27.68 -7.84
N VAL A 352 25.17 -27.57 -7.48
CA VAL A 352 26.25 -27.16 -8.39
C VAL A 352 27.32 -28.26 -8.41
N SER A 353 27.46 -28.94 -9.56
CA SER A 353 28.38 -30.07 -9.78
C SER A 353 28.75 -30.19 -11.27
N GLU A 354 29.63 -31.13 -11.68
CA GLU A 354 30.33 -31.15 -13.00
C GLU A 354 29.47 -30.77 -14.23
N ASN A 355 28.21 -31.21 -14.28
CA ASN A 355 27.27 -30.88 -15.36
C ASN A 355 26.02 -30.12 -14.89
N ASN A 356 25.87 -29.93 -13.59
CA ASN A 356 24.71 -29.32 -12.96
C ASN A 356 25.05 -27.88 -12.59
N ILE A 357 24.43 -26.92 -13.28
CA ILE A 357 24.71 -25.50 -13.14
C ILE A 357 23.47 -24.84 -12.55
N ALA A 358 23.66 -24.00 -11.52
CA ALA A 358 22.58 -23.21 -10.94
C ALA A 358 22.49 -21.85 -11.61
N PHE A 359 21.32 -21.50 -12.13
CA PHE A 359 21.01 -20.25 -12.80
C PHE A 359 20.07 -19.40 -11.95
N PHE A 360 20.27 -18.09 -12.03
CA PHE A 360 19.48 -17.08 -11.33
C PHE A 360 19.06 -16.01 -12.32
N ARG A 361 17.85 -15.48 -12.16
CA ARG A 361 17.34 -14.36 -12.95
C ARG A 361 16.80 -13.29 -12.02
N PHE A 362 17.32 -12.08 -12.09
CA PHE A 362 16.87 -10.93 -11.31
C PHE A 362 16.33 -9.84 -12.23
N ASP A 363 15.39 -9.05 -11.72
CA ASP A 363 14.95 -7.80 -12.34
C ASP A 363 15.31 -6.66 -11.40
N VAL A 364 16.31 -5.86 -11.77
CA VAL A 364 16.76 -4.74 -10.96
C VAL A 364 15.89 -3.52 -11.31
N PRO A 365 15.18 -2.93 -10.33
CA PRO A 365 14.25 -1.83 -10.59
C PRO A 365 14.93 -0.60 -11.22
N SER A 366 14.16 0.20 -11.97
CA SER A 366 14.59 1.49 -12.55
C SER A 366 14.97 2.56 -11.54
N THR A 367 14.66 2.31 -10.26
CA THR A 367 14.97 3.17 -9.14
C THR A 367 16.40 3.02 -8.61
N ILE A 368 17.12 1.99 -9.07
CA ILE A 368 18.52 1.71 -8.75
C ILE A 368 19.46 2.33 -9.80
N ASP A 369 20.54 2.94 -9.31
CA ASP A 369 21.61 3.54 -10.10
C ASP A 369 22.99 3.22 -9.50
N GLU A 370 24.05 3.79 -10.08
CA GLU A 370 25.45 3.58 -9.66
C GLU A 370 25.77 4.04 -8.23
N SER A 371 24.86 4.71 -7.53
CA SER A 371 25.05 5.15 -6.15
C SER A 371 24.65 4.09 -5.11
N TRP A 372 24.12 2.95 -5.56
CA TRP A 372 23.73 1.86 -4.69
C TRP A 372 24.84 0.82 -4.60
N ASP A 373 25.17 0.43 -3.36
CA ASP A 373 25.96 -0.77 -3.13
C ASP A 373 25.02 -1.98 -3.23
N ILE A 374 25.44 -3.01 -3.96
CA ILE A 374 24.61 -4.16 -4.28
C ILE A 374 25.36 -5.44 -3.93
N ASP A 375 24.78 -6.26 -3.06
CA ASP A 375 25.35 -7.55 -2.68
C ASP A 375 24.49 -8.70 -3.21
N PHE A 376 25.12 -9.69 -3.86
CA PHE A 376 24.48 -10.95 -4.19
C PHE A 376 24.69 -11.96 -3.08
N ASN A 377 23.62 -12.29 -2.37
CA ASN A 377 23.62 -13.20 -1.24
C ASN A 377 23.18 -14.60 -1.68
N LEU A 378 23.93 -15.59 -1.23
CA LEU A 378 23.66 -17.01 -1.42
C LEU A 378 23.73 -17.71 -0.07
N PHE A 379 22.74 -18.56 0.23
CA PHE A 379 22.79 -19.38 1.43
C PHE A 379 23.30 -20.78 1.09
N VAL A 380 24.45 -21.12 1.65
CA VAL A 380 25.08 -22.44 1.50
C VAL A 380 24.35 -23.42 2.38
N LYS A 381 23.75 -24.44 1.78
CA LYS A 381 23.07 -25.51 2.51
C LYS A 381 24.06 -26.62 2.90
N GLU A 382 24.82 -27.12 1.93
CA GLU A 382 25.71 -28.28 2.13
C GLU A 382 26.94 -28.16 1.24
N VAL A 383 28.10 -28.55 1.79
CA VAL A 383 29.39 -28.55 1.07
C VAL A 383 29.90 -29.99 1.04
N GLU A 384 29.48 -30.76 0.04
CA GLU A 384 29.91 -32.15 -0.09
C GLU A 384 31.39 -32.27 -0.42
N ASN A 385 31.87 -31.44 -1.36
CA ASN A 385 33.29 -31.37 -1.71
C ASN A 385 33.63 -30.01 -2.35
N LEU A 386 34.75 -29.41 -1.95
CA LEU A 386 35.23 -28.14 -2.50
C LEU A 386 36.76 -28.15 -2.57
N ILE A 387 37.28 -28.52 -3.74
CA ILE A 387 38.71 -28.58 -4.06
C ILE A 387 39.14 -27.33 -4.82
N GLY A 388 38.37 -26.97 -5.86
CA GLY A 388 38.67 -25.85 -6.74
C GLY A 388 37.98 -24.57 -6.27
N GLY A 389 36.65 -24.61 -6.20
CA GLY A 389 35.80 -23.47 -5.87
C GLY A 389 34.54 -23.47 -6.72
N ILE A 390 33.54 -22.68 -6.32
CA ILE A 390 32.37 -22.41 -7.17
C ILE A 390 32.57 -21.06 -7.84
N VAL A 391 32.50 -21.02 -9.17
CA VAL A 391 32.67 -19.78 -9.92
C VAL A 391 31.30 -19.16 -10.20
N VAL A 392 31.19 -17.86 -9.96
CA VAL A 392 30.02 -17.07 -10.31
C VAL A 392 30.25 -16.46 -11.68
N TYR A 393 29.36 -16.73 -12.63
CA TYR A 393 29.40 -16.22 -13.98
C TYR A 393 28.25 -15.26 -14.24
N LYS A 394 28.50 -14.25 -15.07
CA LYS A 394 27.43 -13.61 -15.83
C LYS A 394 26.88 -14.61 -16.86
N HIS A 395 25.57 -14.64 -17.02
CA HIS A 395 24.89 -15.45 -18.02
C HIS A 395 24.13 -14.55 -18.98
N ASP A 396 24.42 -14.67 -20.28
CA ASP A 396 24.00 -13.69 -21.30
C ASP A 396 22.56 -13.90 -21.83
N HIS A 397 21.74 -14.70 -21.13
CA HIS A 397 20.33 -14.94 -21.47
C HIS A 397 19.37 -14.45 -20.38
N PRO A 398 19.23 -13.14 -20.13
CA PRO A 398 18.44 -12.61 -19.01
C PRO A 398 16.92 -12.82 -19.13
N ASP A 399 16.43 -13.31 -20.27
CA ASP A 399 15.00 -13.51 -20.54
C ASP A 399 14.52 -14.96 -20.32
N TRP A 400 15.38 -15.88 -19.89
CA TRP A 400 15.02 -17.28 -19.66
C TRP A 400 13.93 -17.43 -18.60
N GLY A 401 13.08 -18.45 -18.68
CA GLY A 401 12.06 -18.73 -17.67
C GLY A 401 11.73 -20.22 -17.54
N GLU A 402 10.55 -20.50 -17.00
CA GLU A 402 10.04 -21.87 -16.76
C GLU A 402 8.77 -22.18 -17.56
N LYS A 403 8.38 -21.26 -18.45
CA LYS A 403 7.27 -21.44 -19.38
C LYS A 403 7.59 -22.56 -20.36
N ASN A 404 6.56 -23.18 -20.92
CA ASN A 404 6.70 -24.22 -21.94
C ASN A 404 6.91 -23.58 -23.33
N ASP A 405 8.04 -22.91 -23.51
CA ASP A 405 8.42 -22.19 -24.73
C ASP A 405 9.92 -22.31 -25.03
N GLU A 406 10.38 -21.61 -26.07
CA GLU A 406 11.78 -21.59 -26.49
C GLU A 406 12.70 -20.86 -25.49
N MET A 407 12.14 -20.08 -24.57
CA MET A 407 12.87 -19.36 -23.52
C MET A 407 12.97 -20.17 -22.21
N ASN A 408 12.48 -21.41 -22.20
CA ASN A 408 12.62 -22.30 -21.06
C ASN A 408 14.11 -22.53 -20.72
N ILE A 409 14.46 -22.52 -19.44
CA ILE A 409 15.85 -22.72 -18.98
C ILE A 409 16.47 -24.01 -19.50
N GLY A 410 15.70 -25.09 -19.67
CA GLY A 410 16.22 -26.35 -20.23
C GLY A 410 16.42 -26.35 -21.75
N MET A 411 15.93 -25.32 -22.45
CA MET A 411 15.98 -25.18 -23.91
C MET A 411 16.96 -24.11 -24.39
N ILE A 412 17.25 -23.10 -23.59
CA ILE A 412 18.18 -22.03 -24.00
C ILE A 412 19.64 -22.51 -24.04
N ASP A 413 20.53 -21.69 -24.59
CA ASP A 413 21.97 -21.92 -24.51
C ASP A 413 22.46 -21.71 -23.07
N HIS A 414 23.32 -22.62 -22.60
CA HIS A 414 23.87 -22.63 -21.24
C HIS A 414 25.34 -22.18 -21.21
N ALA A 415 25.86 -21.63 -22.29
CA ALA A 415 27.21 -21.10 -22.35
C ALA A 415 27.46 -20.09 -21.21
N LEU A 416 28.44 -20.41 -20.36
CA LEU A 416 28.85 -19.54 -19.26
C LEU A 416 29.58 -18.32 -19.82
N GLY A 417 29.16 -17.13 -19.38
CA GLY A 417 29.73 -15.86 -19.81
C GLY A 417 30.99 -15.50 -19.01
N ILE A 418 31.09 -14.22 -18.63
CA ILE A 418 32.28 -13.69 -17.94
C ILE A 418 32.29 -14.20 -16.49
N PRO A 419 33.40 -14.79 -16.00
CA PRO A 419 33.55 -15.10 -14.58
C PRO A 419 33.66 -13.80 -13.79
N LEU A 420 32.82 -13.66 -12.77
CA LEU A 420 32.72 -12.48 -11.91
C LEU A 420 33.53 -12.66 -10.63
N ASP A 421 33.40 -13.82 -9.98
CA ASP A 421 34.15 -14.16 -8.77
C ASP A 421 34.28 -15.68 -8.61
N THR A 422 35.12 -16.13 -7.67
CA THR A 422 35.28 -17.54 -7.31
C THR A 422 35.19 -17.73 -5.80
N LEU A 423 34.19 -18.49 -5.38
CA LEU A 423 33.94 -18.89 -4.00
C LEU A 423 34.86 -20.06 -3.62
N LEU A 424 36.03 -19.72 -3.06
CA LEU A 424 37.08 -20.68 -2.70
C LEU A 424 36.88 -21.33 -1.32
N SER A 425 36.03 -20.74 -0.47
CA SER A 425 35.75 -21.23 0.88
C SER A 425 34.29 -20.99 1.19
N LEU A 426 33.58 -22.06 1.53
CA LEU A 426 32.16 -22.03 1.87
C LEU A 426 31.96 -22.81 3.17
N GLU A 427 31.15 -22.25 4.07
CA GLU A 427 30.75 -22.90 5.32
C GLU A 427 29.29 -23.36 5.19
N GLU A 428 29.00 -24.57 5.67
CA GLU A 428 27.63 -25.10 5.66
C GLU A 428 26.73 -24.25 6.55
N GLU A 429 25.47 -24.10 6.14
CA GLU A 429 24.45 -23.33 6.87
C GLU A 429 24.83 -21.87 7.12
N SER A 430 25.51 -21.25 6.14
CA SER A 430 25.98 -19.86 6.18
C SER A 430 25.59 -19.06 4.93
N VAL A 431 25.56 -17.74 5.06
CA VAL A 431 25.43 -16.81 3.93
C VAL A 431 26.81 -16.47 3.38
N VAL A 432 26.93 -16.44 2.06
CA VAL A 432 28.04 -15.82 1.33
C VAL A 432 27.49 -14.66 0.50
N SER A 433 28.17 -13.52 0.57
CA SER A 433 27.78 -12.28 -0.13
C SER A 433 28.88 -11.86 -1.09
N LEU A 434 28.49 -11.46 -2.29
CA LEU A 434 29.39 -10.96 -3.34
C LEU A 434 29.03 -9.52 -3.68
N ASP A 435 30.02 -8.63 -3.71
CA ASP A 435 29.82 -7.25 -4.17
C ASP A 435 29.59 -7.21 -5.69
N MET A 436 28.39 -6.79 -6.07
CA MET A 436 27.92 -6.67 -7.44
C MET A 436 27.83 -5.22 -7.93
N SER A 437 28.24 -4.25 -7.12
CA SER A 437 28.04 -2.81 -7.38
C SER A 437 28.71 -2.35 -8.67
N SER A 438 29.83 -2.98 -9.06
CA SER A 438 30.52 -2.71 -10.33
C SER A 438 29.96 -3.45 -11.54
N ILE A 439 29.09 -4.44 -11.31
CA ILE A 439 28.50 -5.31 -12.35
C ILE A 439 27.07 -4.86 -12.69
N ILE A 440 26.31 -4.46 -11.68
CA ILE A 440 24.92 -3.99 -11.77
C ILE A 440 24.96 -2.47 -11.60
N THR A 441 25.21 -1.76 -12.69
CA THR A 441 25.33 -0.29 -12.68
C THR A 441 24.06 0.42 -13.17
N GLU A 442 23.13 -0.34 -13.74
CA GLU A 442 21.86 0.16 -14.26
C GLU A 442 20.72 -0.83 -14.01
N SER A 443 19.49 -0.35 -14.07
CA SER A 443 18.30 -1.18 -13.98
C SER A 443 18.16 -2.15 -15.14
N GLY A 444 17.43 -3.24 -14.92
CA GLY A 444 17.07 -4.20 -15.95
C GLY A 444 17.23 -5.65 -15.50
N LYS A 445 17.14 -6.56 -16.46
CA LYS A 445 17.24 -7.99 -16.19
C LYS A 445 18.69 -8.45 -16.18
N TYR A 446 19.05 -9.18 -15.13
CA TYR A 446 20.35 -9.80 -14.96
C TYR A 446 20.20 -11.30 -14.80
N SER A 447 21.12 -12.07 -15.38
CA SER A 447 21.22 -13.50 -15.12
C SER A 447 22.64 -13.88 -14.73
N PHE A 448 22.70 -14.77 -13.74
CA PHE A 448 23.93 -15.31 -13.18
C PHE A 448 23.89 -16.83 -13.21
N ALA A 449 25.07 -17.45 -13.22
CA ALA A 449 25.23 -18.89 -13.14
C ALA A 449 26.32 -19.25 -12.13
N LEU A 450 26.11 -20.35 -11.40
CA LEU A 450 27.11 -20.96 -10.53
C LEU A 450 27.53 -22.29 -11.15
N ALA A 451 28.82 -22.43 -11.42
CA ALA A 451 29.38 -23.65 -11.95
C ALA A 451 30.66 -24.04 -11.19
N PRO A 452 30.96 -25.34 -11.07
CA PRO A 452 32.14 -25.78 -10.37
C PRO A 452 33.42 -25.44 -11.14
N LEU A 453 34.49 -25.07 -10.44
CA LEU A 453 35.81 -24.88 -11.03
C LEU A 453 36.51 -26.22 -11.30
N ASN A 454 36.29 -27.21 -10.41
CA ASN A 454 36.77 -28.58 -10.55
C ASN A 454 35.59 -29.54 -10.71
N SER A 455 35.72 -30.56 -11.55
CA SER A 455 34.66 -31.56 -11.75
C SER A 455 34.22 -32.31 -10.50
N ASN A 456 35.05 -32.32 -9.44
CA ASN A 456 34.68 -32.94 -8.16
C ASN A 456 34.08 -31.94 -7.16
N ASP A 457 34.03 -30.65 -7.47
CA ASP A 457 33.37 -29.68 -6.59
C ASP A 457 31.86 -29.94 -6.62
N HIS A 458 31.27 -30.06 -5.45
CA HIS A 458 29.84 -30.30 -5.26
C HIS A 458 29.35 -29.51 -4.05
N VAL A 459 28.53 -28.50 -4.33
CA VAL A 459 27.96 -27.61 -3.33
C VAL A 459 26.47 -27.44 -3.60
N THR A 460 25.68 -27.44 -2.53
CA THR A 460 24.25 -27.17 -2.59
C THR A 460 23.93 -25.84 -1.92
N PHE A 461 23.21 -24.98 -2.62
CA PHE A 461 22.64 -23.73 -2.11
C PHE A 461 21.13 -23.88 -1.90
N HIS A 462 20.53 -22.99 -1.12
CA HIS A 462 19.08 -22.86 -1.10
C HIS A 462 18.54 -22.16 -2.35
N SER A 463 17.35 -22.57 -2.79
CA SER A 463 16.56 -21.88 -3.82
C SER A 463 15.61 -20.87 -3.17
N TYR A 464 15.05 -19.95 -3.96
CA TYR A 464 13.89 -19.13 -3.63
C TYR A 464 12.67 -19.98 -3.20
N GLU A 465 12.64 -21.27 -3.53
CA GLU A 465 11.63 -22.22 -3.06
C GLU A 465 11.97 -22.88 -1.71
N ALA A 466 13.10 -22.52 -1.08
CA ALA A 466 13.45 -22.99 0.26
C ALA A 466 12.47 -22.48 1.33
N GLY A 467 12.43 -23.18 2.47
CA GLY A 467 11.43 -22.96 3.51
C GLY A 467 10.42 -24.11 3.60
N GLY A 468 10.10 -24.53 4.82
CA GLY A 468 9.38 -25.78 5.10
C GLY A 468 7.96 -25.86 4.54
N ILE A 469 7.51 -27.10 4.32
CA ILE A 469 6.12 -27.44 3.95
C ILE A 469 5.49 -28.16 5.14
N ARG A 470 4.41 -27.62 5.71
CA ARG A 470 3.31 -28.51 6.15
C ARG A 470 2.54 -28.86 4.90
N ALA A 471 1.96 -30.05 4.83
CA ALA A 471 1.05 -30.47 3.75
C ALA A 471 -0.19 -29.54 3.54
N GLN A 472 -0.30 -28.43 4.28
CA GLN A 472 -1.39 -27.44 4.24
C GLN A 472 -0.94 -26.00 4.55
N GLY A 473 0.34 -25.64 4.39
CA GLY A 473 0.73 -24.25 4.68
C GLY A 473 2.14 -23.85 4.26
N TYR A 474 2.21 -22.65 3.69
CA TYR A 474 3.40 -21.89 3.32
C TYR A 474 3.94 -21.10 4.53
N PHE A 475 5.23 -21.22 4.82
CA PHE A 475 5.96 -20.26 5.66
C PHE A 475 7.33 -20.00 5.05
N THR A 476 7.67 -18.72 4.88
CA THR A 476 8.88 -18.27 4.18
C THR A 476 10.01 -18.02 5.14
N LYS A 477 11.14 -18.70 4.93
CA LYS A 477 12.41 -18.25 5.47
C LYS A 477 13.14 -17.47 4.38
N ARG A 478 12.81 -16.19 4.23
CA ARG A 478 13.42 -15.35 3.20
C ARG A 478 14.93 -15.24 3.36
N GLU A 479 15.42 -15.33 4.61
CA GLU A 479 16.85 -15.39 4.97
C GLU A 479 17.63 -16.55 4.32
N LEU A 480 16.95 -17.60 3.85
CA LEU A 480 17.58 -18.72 3.13
C LEU A 480 17.61 -18.49 1.61
N TRP A 481 16.86 -17.53 1.09
CA TRP A 481 16.71 -17.38 -0.35
C TRP A 481 17.90 -16.62 -0.92
N PRO A 482 18.31 -16.95 -2.16
CA PRO A 482 19.18 -16.07 -2.92
C PRO A 482 18.55 -14.68 -3.03
N SER A 483 19.33 -13.62 -2.84
CA SER A 483 18.83 -12.25 -2.97
C SER A 483 19.88 -11.30 -3.51
N LEU A 484 19.45 -10.22 -4.15
CA LEU A 484 20.25 -9.01 -4.24
C LEU A 484 19.80 -8.07 -3.12
N SER A 485 20.71 -7.72 -2.21
CA SER A 485 20.49 -6.68 -1.22
C SER A 485 21.00 -5.35 -1.75
N PHE A 486 20.28 -4.27 -1.43
CA PHE A 486 20.62 -2.94 -1.89
C PHE A 486 20.93 -2.05 -0.69
N THR A 487 21.99 -1.26 -0.78
CA THR A 487 22.32 -0.24 0.20
C THR A 487 22.44 1.10 -0.51
N PRO A 488 21.56 2.07 -0.22
CA PRO A 488 21.61 3.37 -0.88
C PRO A 488 22.82 4.17 -0.40
N SER A 489 23.40 4.97 -1.30
CA SER A 489 24.32 6.03 -0.91
C SER A 489 23.72 6.93 0.18
N LEU A 490 24.59 7.45 1.04
CA LEU A 490 24.18 8.35 2.12
C LEU A 490 23.44 9.59 1.60
N ASP A 491 23.80 10.09 0.42
CA ASP A 491 23.16 11.27 -0.20
C ASP A 491 21.70 11.01 -0.60
N SER A 492 21.31 9.75 -0.73
CA SER A 492 19.94 9.32 -1.06
C SER A 492 19.08 9.04 0.17
N VAL A 493 19.65 9.15 1.38
CA VAL A 493 18.97 8.91 2.65
C VAL A 493 18.53 10.24 3.27
N ASN A 494 17.25 10.32 3.60
CA ASN A 494 16.61 11.50 4.18
C ASN A 494 15.76 11.06 5.38
N ILE A 495 14.99 11.97 5.98
CA ILE A 495 14.14 11.69 7.14
C ILE A 495 12.66 11.65 6.72
N VAL A 496 11.92 10.68 7.26
CA VAL A 496 10.47 10.54 7.12
C VAL A 496 9.82 10.77 8.48
N LEU A 497 8.92 11.74 8.53
CA LEU A 497 8.17 12.13 9.72
C LEU A 497 7.00 11.14 9.95
N THR A 498 6.91 10.54 11.15
CA THR A 498 5.94 9.47 11.42
C THR A 498 4.88 9.87 12.45
N MET A 499 5.21 10.66 13.47
CA MET A 499 4.24 11.15 14.45
C MET A 499 4.63 12.57 14.86
N PRO A 500 3.70 13.51 15.03
CA PRO A 500 2.28 13.42 14.69
C PRO A 500 2.05 13.23 13.17
N GLN A 501 0.97 12.53 12.83
CA GLN A 501 0.57 12.32 11.43
C GLN A 501 0.23 13.67 10.77
N ASN A 502 0.52 13.81 9.48
CA ASN A 502 0.20 15.01 8.72
C ASN A 502 -1.30 15.34 8.78
N ASP A 503 -1.64 16.62 8.89
CA ASP A 503 -3.00 17.14 9.03
C ASP A 503 -3.80 16.58 10.23
N SER A 504 -3.12 15.96 11.20
CA SER A 504 -3.79 15.48 12.40
C SER A 504 -4.26 16.63 13.27
N THR A 505 -5.36 16.43 14.00
CA THR A 505 -5.84 17.39 14.99
C THR A 505 -5.46 16.93 16.39
N ILE A 506 -4.63 17.71 17.07
CA ILE A 506 -4.19 17.45 18.44
C ILE A 506 -5.03 18.28 19.40
N VAL A 507 -5.58 17.60 20.40
CA VAL A 507 -6.34 18.25 21.47
C VAL A 507 -5.39 18.63 22.61
N LEU A 508 -5.31 19.93 22.90
CA LEU A 508 -4.51 20.48 23.99
C LEU A 508 -5.36 20.55 25.26
N ARG A 509 -4.91 19.86 26.31
CA ARG A 509 -5.50 19.87 27.65
C ARG A 509 -4.42 20.28 28.64
N GLY A 510 -4.68 21.22 29.56
CA GLY A 510 -3.74 21.63 30.62
C GLY A 510 -3.64 20.60 31.75
N THR A 511 -3.50 19.33 31.39
CA THR A 511 -3.08 18.28 32.31
C THR A 511 -1.55 18.34 32.43
N PRO A 512 -0.99 18.64 33.63
CA PRO A 512 0.45 18.74 33.81
C PRO A 512 1.16 17.44 33.42
N GLY A 513 2.15 17.54 32.53
CA GLY A 513 2.93 16.40 32.04
C GLY A 513 2.37 15.70 30.79
N ASP A 514 1.30 16.23 30.17
CA ASP A 514 0.84 15.75 28.87
C ASP A 514 1.77 16.26 27.75
N SER A 515 2.08 15.40 26.78
CA SER A 515 3.06 15.68 25.74
C SER A 515 2.62 15.14 24.38
N ILE A 516 3.22 15.68 23.33
CA ILE A 516 3.06 15.20 21.96
C ILE A 516 4.32 14.42 21.61
N LEU A 517 4.14 13.17 21.22
CA LEU A 517 5.23 12.35 20.68
C LEU A 517 5.52 12.80 19.26
N PHE A 518 6.72 13.34 19.07
CA PHE A 518 7.35 13.51 17.77
C PHE A 518 8.23 12.31 17.50
N GLN A 519 8.04 11.67 16.35
CA GLN A 519 8.78 10.50 15.93
C GLN A 519 9.05 10.59 14.44
N TRP A 520 10.23 10.12 14.04
CA TRP A 520 10.66 10.03 12.66
C TRP A 520 11.49 8.78 12.45
N ARG A 521 11.84 8.50 11.20
CA ARG A 521 12.75 7.44 10.78
C ARG A 521 13.52 7.90 9.54
N LEU A 522 14.52 7.14 9.13
CA LEU A 522 15.18 7.36 7.85
C LEU A 522 14.27 6.94 6.69
N THR A 523 14.53 7.44 5.49
CA THR A 523 13.81 7.07 4.26
C THR A 523 13.99 5.64 3.85
N HIS A 524 15.09 5.02 4.27
CA HIS A 524 15.41 3.61 4.04
C HIS A 524 15.67 2.92 5.37
N GLU A 525 15.39 1.62 5.47
CA GLU A 525 15.78 0.82 6.63
C GLU A 525 17.29 0.58 6.63
N MET A 526 18.01 1.40 7.40
CA MET A 526 19.47 1.39 7.43
C MET A 526 19.99 1.68 8.84
N VAL A 527 21.15 1.11 9.17
CA VAL A 527 21.87 1.40 10.41
C VAL A 527 22.95 2.45 10.14
N TYR A 528 22.58 3.73 10.22
CA TYR A 528 23.52 4.85 10.15
C TYR A 528 23.82 5.42 11.54
N ASN A 529 25.08 5.80 11.76
CA ASN A 529 25.50 6.52 12.96
C ASN A 529 25.14 8.01 12.86
N VAL A 530 23.90 8.34 13.20
CA VAL A 530 23.45 9.74 13.35
C VAL A 530 23.88 10.25 14.73
N ASN A 531 24.61 11.37 14.78
CA ASN A 531 25.12 11.93 16.02
C ASN A 531 24.00 12.57 16.85
N SER A 532 23.16 13.38 16.20
CA SER A 532 21.99 14.03 16.77
C SER A 532 20.97 14.40 15.69
N TYR A 533 19.76 14.74 16.12
CA TYR A 533 18.66 15.26 15.31
C TYR A 533 18.19 16.59 15.89
N ILE A 534 17.90 17.55 15.04
CA ILE A 534 17.28 18.84 15.36
C ILE A 534 15.82 18.77 14.89
N LEU A 535 14.88 18.77 15.83
CA LEU A 535 13.46 18.94 15.58
C LEU A 535 13.12 20.44 15.59
N GLN A 536 12.46 20.91 14.54
CA GLN A 536 11.93 22.27 14.46
C GLN A 536 10.41 22.24 14.33
N ILE A 537 9.70 23.00 15.17
CA ILE A 537 8.23 23.13 15.15
C ILE A 537 7.90 24.61 15.00
N GLY A 538 7.24 24.99 13.92
CA GLY A 538 6.85 26.35 13.58
C GLY A 538 5.35 26.61 13.71
N LEU A 539 4.95 27.75 14.27
CA LEU A 539 3.59 28.28 14.20
C LEU A 539 3.57 29.56 13.35
N PRO A 540 3.15 29.51 12.08
CA PRO A 540 2.92 30.72 11.29
C PRO A 540 1.74 31.51 11.84
N TYR A 541 1.92 32.82 12.05
CA TYR A 541 0.89 33.72 12.54
C TYR A 541 0.96 35.10 11.88
N ALA A 542 -0.18 35.78 11.84
CA ALA A 542 -0.29 37.10 11.25
C ALA A 542 0.38 38.16 12.13
N SER A 543 1.48 38.74 11.66
CA SER A 543 2.20 39.81 12.34
C SER A 543 1.80 41.20 11.82
N ASN A 544 2.15 42.25 12.57
CA ASN A 544 1.94 43.66 12.19
C ASN A 544 0.50 44.01 11.75
N GLY A 545 -0.51 43.47 12.46
CA GLY A 545 -1.92 43.74 12.16
C GLY A 545 -2.41 43.12 10.85
N GLY A 546 -1.84 41.98 10.43
CA GLY A 546 -2.29 41.21 9.27
C GLY A 546 -1.60 41.55 7.96
N ARG A 547 -0.48 42.28 7.99
CA ARG A 547 0.26 42.69 6.79
C ARG A 547 1.48 41.81 6.45
N SER A 548 1.91 40.98 7.39
CA SER A 548 3.03 40.03 7.24
C SER A 548 2.70 38.74 7.98
N ILE A 549 3.36 37.65 7.62
CA ILE A 549 3.33 36.38 8.34
C ILE A 549 4.69 36.22 9.02
N ASP A 550 4.70 36.05 10.33
CA ASP A 550 5.88 35.66 11.09
C ASP A 550 5.66 34.23 11.62
N THR A 551 6.72 33.57 12.10
CA THR A 551 6.64 32.20 12.61
C THR A 551 7.32 32.13 13.97
N LEU A 552 6.61 31.60 14.99
CA LEU A 552 7.23 31.21 16.26
C LEU A 552 7.84 29.82 16.09
N TYR A 553 8.98 29.53 16.73
CA TYR A 553 9.63 28.24 16.63
C TYR A 553 9.97 27.64 18.00
N ILE A 554 9.82 26.31 18.09
CA ILE A 554 10.53 25.46 19.05
C ILE A 554 11.60 24.71 18.27
N GLU A 555 12.82 24.69 18.79
CA GLU A 555 13.93 23.90 18.26
C GLU A 555 14.48 23.01 19.38
N THR A 556 14.68 21.72 19.11
CA THR A 556 15.15 20.76 20.11
C THR A 556 16.12 19.77 19.49
N GLU A 557 17.32 19.65 20.08
CA GLU A 557 18.30 18.65 19.70
C GLU A 557 18.15 17.36 20.53
N VAL A 558 18.10 16.21 19.86
CA VAL A 558 17.98 14.89 20.49
C VAL A 558 18.88 13.84 19.84
N ASN A 559 19.23 12.80 20.58
CA ASN A 559 20.12 11.73 20.07
C ASN A 559 19.35 10.52 19.52
N ASN A 560 18.02 10.50 19.67
CA ASN A 560 17.14 9.41 19.25
C ASN A 560 16.16 9.90 18.18
N ASN A 561 15.53 8.97 17.48
CA ASN A 561 14.53 9.25 16.45
C ASN A 561 13.12 9.61 16.99
N SER A 562 13.04 10.03 18.25
CA SER A 562 11.80 10.44 18.89
C SER A 562 12.05 11.38 20.06
N VAL A 563 11.08 12.26 20.31
CA VAL A 563 11.07 13.21 21.42
C VAL A 563 9.63 13.53 21.83
N ASN A 564 9.40 13.70 23.13
CA ASN A 564 8.12 14.19 23.64
C ASN A 564 8.24 15.69 23.91
N ILE A 565 7.41 16.48 23.24
CA ILE A 565 7.32 17.93 23.44
C ILE A 565 6.13 18.23 24.35
N SER A 566 6.30 19.10 25.34
CA SER A 566 5.23 19.40 26.29
C SER A 566 4.08 20.09 25.56
N LYS A 567 2.83 19.68 25.85
CA LYS A 567 1.66 20.42 25.34
C LYS A 567 1.62 21.86 25.85
N ASP A 568 2.25 22.14 26.99
CA ASP A 568 2.38 23.49 27.52
C ASP A 568 3.24 24.38 26.61
N GLU A 569 4.31 23.86 26.00
CA GLU A 569 5.18 24.63 25.09
C GLU A 569 4.44 25.02 23.80
N ILE A 570 3.64 24.08 23.25
CA ILE A 570 2.77 24.35 22.10
C ILE A 570 1.69 25.38 22.44
N LEU A 571 1.13 25.28 23.66
CA LEU A 571 0.12 26.20 24.14
C LEU A 571 0.69 27.62 24.36
N ASP A 572 1.91 27.73 24.87
CA ASP A 572 2.61 29.00 25.03
C ASP A 572 2.80 29.72 23.68
N MET A 573 3.14 28.98 22.61
CA MET A 573 3.21 29.54 21.25
C MET A 573 1.85 30.10 20.77
N LEU A 574 0.75 29.39 21.02
CA LEU A 574 -0.61 29.88 20.67
C LEU A 574 -0.97 31.15 21.46
N VAL A 575 -0.63 31.19 22.76
CA VAL A 575 -0.87 32.33 23.64
C VAL A 575 -0.06 33.54 23.19
N GLU A 576 1.22 33.35 22.86
CA GLU A 576 2.10 34.41 22.35
C GLU A 576 1.61 34.95 21.00
N ALA A 577 1.22 34.06 20.08
CA ALA A 577 0.62 34.42 18.80
C ALA A 577 -0.81 34.97 18.92
N LYS A 578 -1.43 34.86 20.11
CA LYS A 578 -2.81 35.29 20.42
C LYS A 578 -3.87 34.65 19.52
N VAL A 579 -3.72 33.34 19.28
CA VAL A 579 -4.65 32.52 18.48
C VAL A 579 -5.24 31.39 19.32
N LEU A 580 -6.46 30.95 18.98
CA LEU A 580 -7.18 29.87 19.68
C LEU A 580 -6.90 28.47 19.10
N GLN A 581 -6.44 28.46 17.86
CA GLN A 581 -6.05 27.28 17.11
C GLN A 581 -4.91 27.71 16.18
N GLY A 582 -3.97 26.80 15.95
CA GLY A 582 -2.86 26.99 15.04
C GLY A 582 -2.70 25.76 14.17
N GLU A 583 -2.27 25.99 12.94
CA GLU A 583 -1.69 24.95 12.10
C GLU A 583 -0.19 25.08 12.28
N PHE A 584 0.42 24.08 12.90
CA PHE A 584 1.85 23.99 13.13
C PHE A 584 2.48 23.23 11.99
N GLU A 585 3.65 23.64 11.55
CA GLU A 585 4.51 22.90 10.64
C GLU A 585 5.71 22.37 11.43
N TRP A 586 6.18 21.17 11.12
CA TRP A 586 7.38 20.63 11.76
C TRP A 586 8.23 19.83 10.78
N ASP A 587 9.53 19.88 11.02
CA ASP A 587 10.57 19.23 10.22
C ASP A 587 11.73 18.77 11.11
N VAL A 588 12.58 17.90 10.56
CA VAL A 588 13.71 17.32 11.30
C VAL A 588 14.96 17.34 10.43
N THR A 589 16.07 17.76 11.01
CA THR A 589 17.42 17.68 10.42
C THR A 589 18.30 16.74 11.25
N GLY A 590 18.88 15.70 10.64
CA GLY A 590 19.84 14.80 11.27
C GLY A 590 21.28 15.21 10.97
N ILE A 591 22.15 15.21 11.98
CA ILE A 591 23.58 15.55 11.85
C ILE A 591 24.40 14.26 11.88
N LEU A 592 25.11 13.99 10.79
CA LEU A 592 26.08 12.91 10.66
C LEU A 592 27.51 13.46 10.73
N SER A 593 28.49 12.57 10.88
CA SER A 593 29.91 12.95 10.75
C SER A 593 30.30 13.38 9.32
N THR A 594 29.50 12.98 8.33
CA THR A 594 29.74 13.15 6.89
C THR A 594 28.89 14.25 6.25
N GLY A 595 27.87 14.77 6.92
CA GLY A 595 26.93 15.77 6.38
C GLY A 595 25.64 15.88 7.19
N GLU A 596 24.66 16.60 6.65
CA GLU A 596 23.31 16.74 7.24
C GLU A 596 22.29 15.99 6.37
N MET A 597 21.30 15.36 7.01
CA MET A 597 20.11 14.80 6.36
C MET A 597 18.90 15.63 6.76
N VAL A 598 17.96 15.86 5.86
CA VAL A 598 16.74 16.62 6.16
C VAL A 598 15.50 15.78 5.94
N SER A 599 14.39 16.16 6.57
CA SER A 599 13.10 15.54 6.27
C SER A 599 12.67 15.84 4.84
N ILE A 600 12.23 14.81 4.11
CA ILE A 600 11.78 14.94 2.72
C ILE A 600 10.55 15.84 2.55
N MET A 601 9.79 16.00 3.63
CA MET A 601 8.63 16.88 3.73
C MET A 601 8.47 17.36 5.16
N SER A 602 7.99 18.59 5.32
CA SER A 602 7.44 19.05 6.59
C SER A 602 6.03 18.50 6.75
N ASN A 603 5.69 18.05 7.97
CA ASN A 603 4.34 17.67 8.31
C ASN A 603 3.65 18.85 9.01
N SER A 604 2.33 18.93 8.89
CA SER A 604 1.52 19.86 9.66
C SER A 604 0.63 19.13 10.67
N PHE A 605 0.26 19.81 11.74
CA PHE A 605 -0.83 19.39 12.61
C PHE A 605 -1.61 20.61 13.10
N SER A 606 -2.91 20.45 13.24
CA SER A 606 -3.78 21.47 13.82
C SER A 606 -3.96 21.24 15.31
N THR A 607 -4.07 22.30 16.09
CA THR A 607 -4.37 22.20 17.53
C THR A 607 -5.77 22.72 17.85
N VAL A 608 -6.46 22.06 18.77
CA VAL A 608 -7.69 22.57 19.39
C VAL A 608 -7.54 22.57 20.90
N ILE A 609 -7.80 23.71 21.54
CA ILE A 609 -7.77 23.85 23.00
C ILE A 609 -9.08 23.28 23.58
N ASP A 610 -8.98 22.27 24.46
CA ASP A 610 -10.09 21.62 25.17
C ASP A 610 -9.78 21.57 26.67
N ASP A 611 -9.44 22.71 27.25
CA ASP A 611 -9.19 22.86 28.68
C ASP A 611 -10.11 23.91 29.30
N LYS A 612 -10.81 23.49 30.37
CA LYS A 612 -11.72 24.35 31.15
C LYS A 612 -10.98 25.33 32.05
N ASN A 613 -9.72 25.08 32.38
CA ASN A 613 -8.88 25.97 33.18
C ASN A 613 -8.15 26.99 32.31
N TYR A 614 -7.98 26.69 31.02
CA TYR A 614 -7.50 27.60 29.99
C TYR A 614 -8.68 28.35 29.36
N GLU A 615 -9.43 29.07 30.21
CA GLU A 615 -10.26 30.17 29.72
C GLU A 615 -9.31 31.31 29.30
N LEU A 616 -8.84 31.26 28.05
CA LEU A 616 -8.63 32.52 27.33
C LEU A 616 -10.01 33.19 27.33
N THR A 617 -10.25 34.06 28.31
CA THR A 617 -11.50 34.83 28.48
C THR A 617 -11.61 35.82 27.33
N PHE A 618 -11.84 35.30 26.13
CA PHE A 618 -12.30 36.07 25.00
C PHE A 618 -13.80 36.31 25.21
N PRO A 619 -14.27 37.54 25.04
CA PRO A 619 -15.69 37.82 25.17
C PRO A 619 -16.52 37.06 24.13
N ASP A 620 -17.59 36.40 24.54
CA ASP A 620 -18.51 35.69 23.61
C ASP A 620 -19.37 36.65 22.76
N GLU A 621 -19.46 37.91 23.18
CA GLU A 621 -20.26 38.96 22.54
C GLU A 621 -19.46 40.25 22.33
N TYR A 622 -19.87 41.03 21.33
CA TYR A 622 -19.41 42.42 21.24
C TYR A 622 -20.16 43.26 22.28
N ARG A 623 -19.42 43.99 23.12
CA ARG A 623 -20.04 44.77 24.19
C ARG A 623 -19.34 46.11 24.37
N LEU A 624 -20.13 47.18 24.56
CA LEU A 624 -19.64 48.47 25.02
C LEU A 624 -20.09 48.66 26.47
N TYR A 625 -19.15 48.91 27.37
CA TYR A 625 -19.44 49.16 28.78
C TYR A 625 -19.62 50.65 29.06
N ASN A 626 -20.35 50.93 30.15
CA ASN A 626 -20.42 52.28 30.69
C ASN A 626 -19.01 52.77 31.08
N ASN A 627 -18.70 54.00 30.71
CA ASN A 627 -17.45 54.63 31.08
C ASN A 627 -17.36 54.80 32.61
N TYR A 628 -16.16 54.64 33.18
CA TYR A 628 -15.92 54.82 34.61
C TYR A 628 -14.65 55.64 34.84
N PRO A 629 -14.69 56.66 35.73
CA PRO A 629 -15.88 57.17 36.43
C PRO A 629 -16.89 57.87 35.49
N ASN A 630 -18.16 57.98 35.92
CA ASN A 630 -19.21 58.78 35.25
C ASN A 630 -20.23 59.28 36.31
N PRO A 631 -20.32 60.59 36.61
CA PRO A 631 -19.56 61.68 35.99
C PRO A 631 -18.06 61.63 36.27
N PHE A 632 -17.25 62.30 35.44
CA PHE A 632 -15.79 62.31 35.57
C PHE A 632 -15.16 63.70 35.48
N ASN A 633 -13.94 63.83 36.01
CA ASN A 633 -13.11 65.03 35.96
C ASN A 633 -11.60 64.69 36.04
N PRO A 634 -10.76 64.99 35.04
CA PRO A 634 -11.08 65.17 33.62
C PRO A 634 -10.97 63.85 32.82
N VAL A 635 -10.70 62.70 33.47
CA VAL A 635 -10.42 61.43 32.79
C VAL A 635 -11.48 60.37 33.08
N THR A 636 -11.87 59.62 32.05
CA THR A 636 -12.71 58.41 32.16
C THR A 636 -12.16 57.30 31.27
N THR A 637 -12.42 56.06 31.62
CA THR A 637 -12.06 54.88 30.84
C THR A 637 -13.32 54.29 30.21
N ILE A 638 -13.26 54.05 28.90
CA ILE A 638 -14.29 53.34 28.13
C ILE A 638 -13.79 51.93 27.88
N ALA A 639 -14.52 50.92 28.34
CA ALA A 639 -14.19 49.52 28.12
C ALA A 639 -15.11 48.90 27.06
N TYR A 640 -14.59 47.97 26.27
CA TYR A 640 -15.37 47.22 25.29
C TYR A 640 -14.78 45.84 24.99
N ASP A 641 -15.67 44.92 24.63
CA ASP A 641 -15.38 43.53 24.30
C ASP A 641 -15.45 43.28 22.80
N LEU A 642 -14.52 42.45 22.31
CA LEU A 642 -14.50 41.96 20.93
C LEU A 642 -14.50 40.44 20.92
N LYS A 643 -15.51 39.83 20.28
CA LYS A 643 -15.59 38.36 20.16
C LYS A 643 -14.75 37.76 19.03
N ALA A 644 -14.31 38.59 18.09
CA ALA A 644 -13.54 38.18 16.92
C ALA A 644 -12.64 39.34 16.45
N TRP A 645 -11.67 39.07 15.59
CA TRP A 645 -10.88 40.10 14.93
C TRP A 645 -11.78 41.14 14.24
N SER A 646 -11.62 42.40 14.65
CA SER A 646 -12.56 43.45 14.27
C SER A 646 -11.88 44.78 13.97
N ILE A 647 -12.40 45.50 12.98
CA ILE A 647 -12.08 46.91 12.74
C ILE A 647 -12.90 47.72 13.74
N VAL A 648 -12.24 48.39 14.67
CA VAL A 648 -12.87 49.18 15.73
C VAL A 648 -12.81 50.66 15.41
N ASN A 649 -13.94 51.35 15.54
CA ASN A 649 -14.03 52.81 15.46
C ASN A 649 -14.76 53.36 16.70
N LEU A 650 -14.02 53.93 17.66
CA LEU A 650 -14.56 54.54 18.87
C LEU A 650 -14.52 56.07 18.75
N GLN A 651 -15.68 56.72 18.79
CA GLN A 651 -15.83 58.15 18.51
C GLN A 651 -16.59 58.88 19.61
N ILE A 652 -16.24 60.13 19.87
CA ILE A 652 -16.90 61.01 20.85
C ILE A 652 -17.73 62.09 20.14
N PHE A 653 -18.92 62.40 20.67
CA PHE A 653 -19.87 63.37 20.15
C PHE A 653 -20.39 64.32 21.24
N ASP A 654 -20.74 65.54 20.84
CA ASP A 654 -21.48 66.47 21.69
C ASP A 654 -23.00 66.20 21.66
N ILE A 655 -23.76 66.97 22.45
CA ILE A 655 -25.23 66.86 22.54
C ILE A 655 -25.95 67.18 21.21
N MET A 656 -25.29 67.88 20.28
CA MET A 656 -25.82 68.16 18.95
C MET A 656 -25.47 67.07 17.93
N GLY A 657 -24.81 65.99 18.37
CA GLY A 657 -24.36 64.90 17.50
C GLY A 657 -23.12 65.23 16.66
N ARG A 658 -22.40 66.32 16.96
CA ARG A 658 -21.17 66.68 16.24
C ARG A 658 -20.01 65.85 16.78
N LYS A 659 -19.28 65.19 15.88
CA LYS A 659 -18.08 64.40 16.23
C LYS A 659 -16.98 65.32 16.77
N LEU A 660 -16.57 65.09 18.01
CA LEU A 660 -15.52 65.85 18.70
C LEU A 660 -14.13 65.26 18.45
N MET A 661 -14.02 63.93 18.47
CA MET A 661 -12.79 63.19 18.15
C MET A 661 -13.06 61.70 17.90
N THR A 662 -12.06 61.01 17.35
CA THR A 662 -11.96 59.56 17.31
C THR A 662 -10.91 59.14 18.33
N LEU A 663 -11.27 58.23 19.24
CA LEU A 663 -10.37 57.69 20.26
C LEU A 663 -9.60 56.45 19.79
N GLU A 664 -10.24 55.63 18.95
CA GLU A 664 -9.64 54.41 18.40
C GLU A 664 -10.16 54.17 16.98
N SER A 665 -9.28 53.74 16.08
CA SER A 665 -9.57 53.47 14.66
C SER A 665 -8.57 52.47 14.09
N SER A 666 -8.56 51.24 14.61
CA SER A 666 -7.61 50.18 14.22
C SER A 666 -8.25 48.78 14.24
N VAL A 667 -7.58 47.81 13.62
CA VAL A 667 -7.93 46.39 13.75
C VAL A 667 -7.47 45.90 15.13
N LYS A 668 -8.37 45.23 15.86
CA LYS A 668 -8.12 44.71 17.20
C LYS A 668 -8.42 43.21 17.24
N ALA A 669 -7.59 42.49 17.99
CA ALA A 669 -7.80 41.09 18.31
C ALA A 669 -9.07 40.89 19.17
N PRO A 670 -9.66 39.69 19.16
CA PRO A 670 -10.67 39.31 20.16
C PRO A 670 -10.12 39.57 21.57
N GLY A 671 -10.97 39.98 22.52
CA GLY A 671 -10.57 40.29 23.89
C GLY A 671 -11.27 41.51 24.49
N HIS A 672 -10.95 41.80 25.75
CA HIS A 672 -11.42 42.97 26.49
C HIS A 672 -10.45 44.15 26.31
N HIS A 673 -10.95 45.31 25.91
CA HIS A 673 -10.16 46.49 25.55
C HIS A 673 -10.57 47.71 26.36
N TYR A 674 -9.62 48.61 26.60
CA TYR A 674 -9.83 49.87 27.31
C TYR A 674 -9.33 51.05 26.47
N THR A 675 -10.05 52.16 26.49
CA THR A 675 -9.62 53.41 25.86
C THR A 675 -9.95 54.58 26.77
N MET A 676 -8.95 55.40 27.09
CA MET A 676 -9.11 56.54 27.99
C MET A 676 -9.47 57.81 27.22
N TRP A 677 -10.38 58.60 27.79
CA TRP A 677 -10.66 59.96 27.32
C TRP A 677 -10.41 60.98 28.43
N ASN A 678 -9.65 62.02 28.10
CA ASN A 678 -9.25 63.10 29.03
C ASN A 678 -10.13 64.36 28.92
N GLY A 679 -11.32 64.25 28.31
CA GLY A 679 -12.26 65.35 28.19
C GLY A 679 -11.79 66.45 27.23
N LYS A 680 -10.89 66.17 26.28
CA LYS A 680 -10.45 67.11 25.24
C LYS A 680 -11.05 66.78 23.88
N ASN A 681 -11.16 67.76 22.98
CA ASN A 681 -11.48 67.51 21.58
C ASN A 681 -10.21 67.23 20.75
N SER A 682 -10.39 66.94 19.45
CA SER A 682 -9.32 66.73 18.47
C SER A 682 -8.31 67.88 18.33
N LYS A 683 -8.64 69.09 18.81
CA LYS A 683 -7.74 70.27 18.81
C LYS A 683 -7.06 70.48 20.17
N GLY A 684 -7.22 69.56 21.12
CA GLY A 684 -6.61 69.61 22.46
C GLY A 684 -7.31 70.55 23.45
N PHE A 685 -8.44 71.18 23.08
CA PHE A 685 -9.19 72.06 23.99
C PHE A 685 -10.03 71.25 24.98
N GLN A 686 -10.09 71.69 26.23
CA GLN A 686 -10.92 71.06 27.27
C GLN A 686 -12.40 71.28 26.99
N MET A 687 -13.19 70.21 27.10
CA MET A 687 -14.64 70.24 26.96
C MET A 687 -15.31 70.85 28.19
N ALA A 688 -16.47 71.50 28.00
CA ALA A 688 -17.25 72.10 29.09
C ALA A 688 -17.97 71.01 29.90
N SER A 689 -18.36 71.33 31.14
CA SER A 689 -19.25 70.45 31.92
C SER A 689 -20.55 70.22 31.14
N GLY A 690 -21.01 68.97 31.06
CA GLY A 690 -22.17 68.64 30.24
C GLY A 690 -22.22 67.16 29.84
N ILE A 691 -23.25 66.83 29.07
CA ILE A 691 -23.48 65.48 28.55
C ILE A 691 -22.81 65.32 27.19
N TYR A 692 -22.11 64.21 27.02
CA TYR A 692 -21.45 63.79 25.79
C TYR A 692 -21.83 62.34 25.49
N PHE A 693 -21.58 61.91 24.25
CA PHE A 693 -21.84 60.54 23.82
C PHE A 693 -20.58 59.92 23.23
N TYR A 694 -20.42 58.61 23.41
CA TYR A 694 -19.41 57.82 22.72
C TYR A 694 -20.08 56.69 21.94
N ARG A 695 -19.55 56.41 20.75
CA ARG A 695 -20.05 55.38 19.85
C ARG A 695 -18.92 54.43 19.51
N LEU A 696 -19.14 53.14 19.75
CA LEU A 696 -18.32 52.05 19.24
C LEU A 696 -18.98 51.49 17.98
N THR A 697 -18.25 51.45 16.88
CA THR A 697 -18.60 50.68 15.68
C THR A 697 -17.54 49.61 15.48
N VAL A 698 -18.00 48.38 15.23
CA VAL A 698 -17.18 47.18 15.08
C VAL A 698 -17.55 46.55 13.76
N GLU A 699 -16.59 46.37 12.87
CA GLU A 699 -16.77 45.68 11.59
C GLU A 699 -15.92 44.40 11.56
N ASN A 700 -16.41 43.35 10.92
CA ASN A 700 -15.67 42.10 10.79
C ASN A 700 -14.42 42.33 9.92
N ALA A 701 -13.24 41.94 10.42
CA ALA A 701 -11.97 42.24 9.77
C ALA A 701 -11.78 41.60 8.37
N ILE A 702 -12.50 40.52 8.07
CA ILE A 702 -12.40 39.80 6.79
C ILE A 702 -13.44 40.32 5.79
N THR A 703 -14.70 40.46 6.22
CA THR A 703 -15.81 40.78 5.32
C THR A 703 -16.11 42.28 5.21
N GLY A 704 -15.57 43.11 6.10
CA GLY A 704 -15.86 44.54 6.21
C GLY A 704 -17.31 44.86 6.60
N LYS A 705 -18.11 43.84 6.95
CA LYS A 705 -19.52 44.05 7.35
C LYS A 705 -19.60 44.54 8.79
N ASN A 706 -20.46 45.52 9.03
CA ASN A 706 -20.75 46.01 10.38
C ASN A 706 -21.33 44.89 11.25
N ALA A 707 -20.63 44.59 12.34
CA ALA A 707 -20.91 43.48 13.23
C ALA A 707 -21.53 43.95 14.57
N TYR A 708 -21.22 45.17 15.02
CA TYR A 708 -21.78 45.76 16.23
C TYR A 708 -21.69 47.29 16.20
N THR A 709 -22.75 47.96 16.66
CA THR A 709 -22.70 49.41 16.89
C THR A 709 -23.50 49.76 18.14
N LYS A 710 -22.88 50.48 19.08
CA LYS A 710 -23.51 50.92 20.32
C LYS A 710 -23.10 52.35 20.67
N VAL A 711 -24.05 53.11 21.20
CA VAL A 711 -23.86 54.47 21.69
C VAL A 711 -24.20 54.52 23.17
N GLU A 712 -23.36 55.16 23.96
CA GLU A 712 -23.57 55.38 25.38
C GLU A 712 -23.30 56.85 25.77
N LYS A 713 -23.86 57.27 26.90
CA LYS A 713 -23.76 58.65 27.41
C LYS A 713 -22.74 58.77 28.53
N MET A 714 -22.06 59.91 28.61
CA MET A 714 -21.13 60.26 29.67
C MET A 714 -21.26 61.73 30.08
N MET A 715 -20.90 62.04 31.32
CA MET A 715 -21.02 63.38 31.89
C MET A 715 -19.68 63.89 32.40
N ILE A 716 -19.29 65.08 31.93
CA ILE A 716 -18.15 65.83 32.47
C ILE A 716 -18.67 66.78 33.55
N VAL A 717 -18.06 66.74 34.73
CA VAL A 717 -18.27 67.71 35.81
C VAL A 717 -16.93 68.38 36.09
N LYS A 718 -16.89 69.71 36.10
CA LYS A 718 -15.68 70.48 36.44
C LYS A 718 -15.58 70.72 37.93
#